data_AF-A0A3M1GIF1-F1
#
_entry.id   AF-A0A3M1GIF1-F1
#
_cell.length_a   1.000
_cell.length_b   1.000
_cell.length_c   1.000
_cell.angle_alpha   90.00
_cell.angle_beta   90.00
_cell.angle_gamma   90.00
#
_symmetry.space_group_name_H-M   'P 1'
#
loop_
_entity.id
_entity.type
_entity.pdbx_description
1 polymer ?
#
loop_
_entity_poly.entity_id
_entity_poly.type
_entity_poly.pdbx_seq_one_letter_code
_entity_poly.pdbx_strand_id
1 'polypeptide(L)'
;MKQLDLTIVNPTGLHARPAAVFVKTAKKFKSKITVRHGKKKANAKSVISVLALGVESGSQIQLLVEGEDEEEALTTLQAAVAAGLGDDLNHRPQPTGADGSEKQAAVAGKTVPSGQTKSNEKVVRAIPAAPGVAIGPLYRFKAAEINVETTATETADPVQHKTRLEEAIKQAKTELRELHRQMLQRLGAGEAAIFEAHLAILDDPELFEKACEQIEAGQPAGSAWSAVVEEMANTLASLNDELLAARAADVRDVGRRVLRILSGVQSHGPDLPEEPVILVAPDLSPSDTVSLDTNRVLGFCTASGGANGHTAILARALGIPAIVGAGQEVLSLSNGTTAVLNGDTGTLTLDPDADMLTVARNLQKEHQSRRTAELQAAHTKAMTADQHPIEVAANIGSVAEARQAVEFGAEAIGLLRTEFLFLNRTEAPSEEYQFEVYRDIALAMDNRPVIIRTLDIGGDKPLPYLNLPPEENPFLGQRGIRLCLARPELLRTQLRAILRAAKFGHLRIMFPMITSFEDWTAAKRLVDEVRAELDAPPVELGIMIEVPAAALLADVFAQEVDFFSIGTNDLTQYTLAIDRTHPLLSEQADGLHPAVLRLIKNTVQAAHSAGKWVGVCGELAADAHAVPVLVGLGVDELSVSIPAIPTVKAQLRSIALSTAQHLAEQTLACATPTEVRRTVDSLRSFSQPVVEK
;
A
#
# COMPACT_ATOMS: atom_id res chain seq x y z
N MET A 1 -6.60 42.05 15.53
CA MET A 1 -5.31 41.45 15.10
C MET A 1 -4.42 41.28 16.32
N LYS A 2 -4.25 40.04 16.76
CA LYS A 2 -3.33 39.66 17.84
C LYS A 2 -2.09 38.98 17.27
N GLN A 3 -0.96 39.17 17.95
CA GLN A 3 0.31 38.56 17.59
C GLN A 3 0.91 37.83 18.79
N LEU A 4 1.52 36.68 18.53
CA LEU A 4 2.21 35.89 19.55
C LEU A 4 3.46 35.25 18.97
N ASP A 5 4.60 35.50 19.60
CA ASP A 5 5.84 34.81 19.26
C ASP A 5 5.90 33.48 20.02
N LEU A 6 6.14 32.39 19.29
CA LEU A 6 6.23 31.03 19.80
C LEU A 6 7.55 30.42 19.37
N THR A 7 8.17 29.64 20.26
CA THR A 7 9.32 28.83 19.89
C THR A 7 8.82 27.44 19.54
N ILE A 8 9.17 26.95 18.34
CA ILE A 8 8.90 25.56 17.98
C ILE A 8 9.87 24.70 18.76
N VAL A 9 9.34 23.99 19.74
CA VAL A 9 10.10 23.11 20.63
C VAL A 9 10.18 21.68 20.08
N ASN A 10 9.44 21.38 19.01
CA ASN A 10 9.45 20.11 18.28
C ASN A 10 10.87 19.76 17.80
N PRO A 11 11.41 18.54 18.06
CA PRO A 11 12.77 18.14 17.68
C PRO A 11 13.00 18.09 16.17
N THR A 12 11.95 17.75 15.43
CA THR A 12 11.94 17.81 13.97
C THR A 12 11.56 19.20 13.48
N GLY A 13 10.82 20.01 14.22
CA GLY A 13 10.27 21.28 13.73
C GLY A 13 8.88 21.10 13.10
N LEU A 14 8.37 22.05 12.30
CA LEU A 14 7.04 21.95 11.66
C LEU A 14 7.05 21.07 10.40
N HIS A 15 7.35 19.78 10.56
CA HIS A 15 7.32 18.76 9.50
C HIS A 15 5.91 18.18 9.30
N ALA A 16 5.73 17.19 8.41
CA ALA A 16 4.42 16.71 7.92
C ALA A 16 3.35 16.48 8.99
N ARG A 17 3.71 15.81 10.09
CA ARG A 17 2.79 15.48 11.18
C ARG A 17 2.48 16.71 12.06
N PRO A 18 3.47 17.44 12.63
CA PRO A 18 3.23 18.71 13.32
C PRO A 18 2.47 19.74 12.49
N ALA A 19 2.82 19.87 11.21
CA ALA A 19 2.17 20.77 10.28
C ALA A 19 0.71 20.37 10.05
N ALA A 20 0.41 19.08 9.88
CA ALA A 20 -0.97 18.60 9.72
C ALA A 20 -1.81 18.83 10.99
N VAL A 21 -1.25 18.61 12.18
CA VAL A 21 -1.94 18.87 13.46
C VAL A 21 -2.15 20.36 13.68
N PHE A 22 -1.12 21.16 13.42
CA PHE A 22 -1.16 22.61 13.48
C PHE A 22 -2.24 23.17 12.56
N VAL A 23 -2.28 22.67 11.31
CA VAL A 23 -3.26 23.09 10.29
C VAL A 23 -4.65 22.63 10.62
N LYS A 24 -4.84 21.39 11.05
CA LYS A 24 -6.14 20.88 11.49
C LYS A 24 -6.68 21.69 12.67
N THR A 25 -5.81 22.13 13.57
CA THR A 25 -6.17 23.00 14.69
C THR A 25 -6.57 24.39 14.20
N ALA A 26 -5.77 24.98 13.31
CA ALA A 26 -6.06 26.28 12.71
C ALA A 26 -7.37 26.29 11.90
N LYS A 27 -7.71 25.20 11.19
CA LYS A 27 -8.95 25.06 10.39
C LYS A 27 -10.24 25.07 11.23
N LYS A 28 -10.17 24.88 12.56
CA LYS A 28 -11.35 24.97 13.45
C LYS A 28 -11.87 26.40 13.63
N PHE A 29 -11.02 27.38 13.37
CA PHE A 29 -11.31 28.78 13.64
C PHE A 29 -11.67 29.53 12.35
N LYS A 30 -12.50 30.56 12.46
CA LYS A 30 -12.87 31.46 11.36
C LYS A 30 -11.77 32.47 11.08
N SER A 31 -11.02 32.90 12.10
CA SER A 31 -9.94 33.89 11.99
C SER A 31 -8.91 33.55 10.90
N LYS A 32 -8.34 34.58 10.28
CA LYS A 32 -7.16 34.49 9.42
C LYS A 32 -5.94 34.28 10.31
N ILE A 33 -5.18 33.21 10.07
CA ILE A 33 -4.05 32.81 10.92
C ILE A 33 -2.81 32.70 10.04
N THR A 34 -1.81 33.54 10.30
CA THR A 34 -0.54 33.60 9.56
C THR A 34 0.60 33.19 10.47
N VAL A 35 1.48 32.31 10.01
CA VAL A 35 2.74 31.96 10.68
C VAL A 35 3.90 32.64 9.97
N ARG A 36 4.79 33.33 10.69
CA ARG A 36 6.02 33.87 10.13
C ARG A 36 7.23 33.17 10.71
N HIS A 37 8.20 32.84 9.87
CA HIS A 37 9.52 32.34 10.26
C HIS A 37 10.60 33.13 9.50
N GLY A 38 11.31 34.01 10.21
CA GLY A 38 12.26 34.96 9.60
C GLY A 38 11.58 35.88 8.57
N LYS A 39 12.02 35.79 7.30
CA LYS A 39 11.42 36.55 6.18
C LYS A 39 10.22 35.84 5.52
N LYS A 40 10.03 34.54 5.80
CA LYS A 40 8.95 33.72 5.21
C LYS A 40 7.65 33.88 6.01
N LYS A 41 6.51 33.80 5.33
CA LYS A 41 5.16 33.77 5.93
C LYS A 41 4.37 32.61 5.31
N ALA A 42 3.48 32.00 6.08
CA ALA A 42 2.62 30.91 5.63
C ALA A 42 1.21 31.02 6.20
N ASN A 43 0.23 30.50 5.47
CA ASN A 43 -1.13 30.33 5.95
C ASN A 43 -1.16 29.12 6.92
N ALA A 44 -1.51 29.37 8.17
CA ALA A 44 -1.57 28.34 9.20
C ALA A 44 -2.63 27.26 8.94
N LYS A 45 -3.60 27.51 8.05
CA LYS A 45 -4.66 26.57 7.66
C LYS A 45 -4.28 25.72 6.44
N SER A 46 -3.07 25.86 5.92
CA SER A 46 -2.57 25.08 4.80
C SER A 46 -1.39 24.20 5.19
N VAL A 47 -1.52 22.92 4.89
CA VAL A 47 -0.49 21.92 5.20
C VAL A 47 0.75 22.20 4.39
N ILE A 48 0.58 22.57 3.13
CA ILE A 48 1.69 22.80 2.21
C ILE A 48 2.44 24.09 2.60
N SER A 49 1.74 25.19 2.91
CA SER A 49 2.31 26.45 3.38
C SER A 49 3.19 26.27 4.62
N VAL A 50 2.68 25.51 5.59
CA VAL A 50 3.36 25.29 6.87
C VAL A 50 4.60 24.42 6.67
N LEU A 51 4.54 23.42 5.80
CA LEU A 51 5.71 22.61 5.45
C LEU A 51 6.77 23.43 4.70
N ALA A 52 6.36 24.31 3.79
CA ALA A 52 7.24 25.19 3.01
C ALA A 52 8.06 26.18 3.85
N LEU A 53 7.63 26.48 5.08
CA LEU A 53 8.38 27.35 5.98
C LEU A 53 9.74 26.77 6.39
N GLY A 54 9.90 25.44 6.32
CA GLY A 54 11.11 24.75 6.76
C GLY A 54 11.48 25.13 8.19
N VAL A 55 10.50 25.20 9.08
CA VAL A 55 10.73 25.59 10.48
C VAL A 55 11.35 24.41 11.20
N GLU A 56 12.61 24.56 11.59
CA GLU A 56 13.37 23.57 12.35
C GLU A 56 13.13 23.72 13.86
N SER A 57 13.56 22.72 14.63
CA SER A 57 13.54 22.78 16.10
C SER A 57 14.28 24.00 16.66
N GLY A 58 13.71 24.63 17.69
CA GLY A 58 14.27 25.82 18.33
C GLY A 58 14.02 27.13 17.58
N SER A 59 13.40 27.08 16.40
CA SER A 59 13.08 28.25 15.61
C SER A 59 11.97 29.09 16.24
N GLN A 60 12.12 30.41 16.23
CA GLN A 60 11.05 31.32 16.62
C GLN A 60 10.11 31.56 15.44
N ILE A 61 8.82 31.31 15.66
CA ILE A 61 7.74 31.69 14.76
C ILE A 61 6.89 32.78 15.38
N GLN A 62 6.27 33.60 14.53
CA GLN A 62 5.28 34.58 14.95
C GLN A 62 3.92 34.21 14.39
N LEU A 63 2.94 33.99 15.26
CA LEU A 63 1.54 33.84 14.89
C LEU A 63 0.88 35.21 14.82
N LEU A 64 0.18 35.48 13.71
CA LEU A 64 -0.70 36.64 13.57
C LEU A 64 -2.12 36.10 13.34
N VAL A 65 -3.04 36.48 14.22
CA VAL A 65 -4.44 36.05 14.16
C VAL A 65 -5.33 37.27 14.03
N GLU A 66 -6.23 37.26 13.07
CA GLU A 66 -7.17 38.34 12.79
C GLU A 66 -8.57 37.77 12.53
N GLY A 67 -9.53 38.10 13.41
CA GLY A 67 -10.92 37.67 13.26
C GLY A 67 -11.70 37.69 14.58
N GLU A 68 -12.96 37.25 14.53
CA GLU A 68 -13.90 37.29 15.66
C GLU A 68 -13.55 36.31 16.78
N ASP A 69 -12.86 35.21 16.45
CA ASP A 69 -12.38 34.16 17.38
C ASP A 69 -10.86 34.25 17.63
N GLU A 70 -10.27 35.45 17.49
CA GLU A 70 -8.82 35.64 17.52
C GLU A 70 -8.17 35.27 18.86
N GLU A 71 -8.87 35.43 19.99
CA GLU A 71 -8.36 35.05 21.31
C GLU A 71 -8.34 33.53 21.52
N GLU A 72 -9.40 32.85 21.11
CA GLU A 72 -9.55 31.41 21.28
C GLU A 72 -8.60 30.65 20.34
N ALA A 73 -8.48 31.13 19.09
CA ALA A 73 -7.57 30.56 18.10
C ALA A 73 -6.10 30.68 18.55
N LEU A 74 -5.70 31.84 19.07
CA LEU A 74 -4.33 32.08 19.53
C LEU A 74 -4.00 31.26 20.78
N THR A 75 -4.92 31.16 21.74
CA THR A 75 -4.75 30.33 22.95
C THR A 75 -4.67 28.85 22.60
N THR A 76 -5.52 28.38 21.69
CA THR A 76 -5.55 26.96 21.27
C THR A 76 -4.30 26.58 20.47
N LEU A 77 -3.84 27.44 19.56
CA LEU A 77 -2.61 27.21 18.80
C LEU A 77 -1.36 27.31 19.68
N GLN A 78 -1.33 28.24 20.65
CA GLN A 78 -0.27 28.29 21.65
C GLN A 78 -0.22 27.01 22.48
N ALA A 79 -1.36 26.52 22.95
CA ALA A 79 -1.44 25.26 23.70
C ALA A 79 -1.02 24.07 22.83
N ALA A 80 -1.41 24.05 21.55
CA ALA A 80 -1.02 23.00 20.62
C ALA A 80 0.49 23.01 20.34
N VAL A 81 1.11 24.18 20.16
CA VAL A 81 2.56 24.34 19.98
C VAL A 81 3.31 23.96 21.25
N ALA A 82 2.84 24.38 22.42
CA ALA A 82 3.44 24.02 23.71
C ALA A 82 3.29 22.52 24.04
N ALA A 83 2.24 21.87 23.53
CA ALA A 83 2.05 20.42 23.60
C ALA A 83 2.82 19.65 22.50
N GLY A 84 3.65 20.36 21.71
CA GLY A 84 4.51 19.79 20.69
C GLY A 84 3.80 19.41 19.39
N LEU A 85 2.58 19.85 19.13
CA LEU A 85 1.84 19.57 17.88
C LEU A 85 1.80 18.09 17.48
N GLY A 86 1.90 17.19 18.46
CA GLY A 86 1.96 15.75 18.23
C GLY A 86 3.37 15.16 18.06
N ASP A 87 4.44 15.95 18.18
CA ASP A 87 5.83 15.50 18.41
C ASP A 87 6.21 15.55 19.90
N ASP A 88 7.19 14.74 20.30
CA ASP A 88 7.73 14.70 21.66
C ASP A 88 8.82 15.76 21.85
N LEU A 89 8.67 16.65 22.83
CA LEU A 89 9.55 17.80 23.09
C LEU A 89 10.86 17.48 23.83
N ASN A 90 11.09 16.22 24.20
CA ASN A 90 12.25 15.81 25.02
C ASN A 90 13.50 15.40 24.23
N HIS A 91 13.50 15.51 22.89
CA HIS A 91 14.62 15.08 22.06
C HIS A 91 15.51 16.27 21.64
N ARG A 92 16.82 16.22 21.94
CA ARG A 92 17.84 17.15 21.39
C ARG A 92 18.45 16.57 20.11
N PRO A 93 18.73 17.38 19.07
CA PRO A 93 19.56 16.93 17.94
C PRO A 93 21.04 16.87 18.35
N GLN A 94 21.79 15.86 17.89
CA GLN A 94 23.25 15.85 17.97
C GLN A 94 23.85 16.72 16.85
N PRO A 95 24.98 17.42 17.10
CA PRO A 95 25.68 18.18 16.07
C PRO A 95 26.33 17.22 15.06
N THR A 96 26.13 17.50 13.77
CA THR A 96 26.88 16.88 12.68
C THR A 96 28.35 17.27 12.82
N GLY A 97 29.19 16.33 13.24
CA GLY A 97 30.63 16.52 13.38
C GLY A 97 31.28 16.73 12.01
N ALA A 98 31.74 17.95 11.76
CA ALA A 98 32.82 18.25 10.84
C ALA A 98 34.16 18.09 11.58
N ASP A 99 34.92 17.05 11.24
CA ASP A 99 36.34 17.09 10.84
C ASP A 99 37.01 15.72 11.02
N GLY A 100 37.79 15.33 10.01
CA GLY A 100 38.99 14.53 10.24
C GLY A 100 39.06 13.15 9.58
N SER A 101 39.59 13.15 8.36
CA SER A 101 40.53 12.18 7.78
C SER A 101 40.00 11.11 6.83
N GLU A 102 40.34 11.38 5.56
CA GLU A 102 40.43 10.48 4.42
C GLU A 102 41.10 9.15 4.79
N LYS A 103 40.46 8.05 4.38
CA LYS A 103 41.10 6.85 3.85
C LYS A 103 40.11 6.08 2.99
N GLN A 104 40.18 6.32 1.69
CA GLN A 104 39.56 5.46 0.68
C GLN A 104 40.13 4.04 0.80
N ALA A 105 39.28 3.09 1.19
CA ALA A 105 39.49 1.68 0.92
C ALA A 105 38.40 1.24 -0.07
N ALA A 106 38.81 1.04 -1.32
CA ALA A 106 37.97 0.56 -2.40
C ALA A 106 37.44 -0.85 -2.08
N VAL A 107 36.12 -0.98 -1.92
CA VAL A 107 35.42 -2.25 -1.94
C VAL A 107 34.69 -2.33 -3.27
N ALA A 108 35.11 -3.27 -4.11
CA ALA A 108 34.57 -3.52 -5.44
C ALA A 108 33.13 -4.06 -5.35
N GLY A 109 32.16 -3.15 -5.41
CA GLY A 109 30.77 -3.48 -5.73
C GLY A 109 30.67 -3.88 -7.19
N LYS A 110 30.27 -5.12 -7.46
CA LYS A 110 29.90 -5.56 -8.80
C LYS A 110 28.65 -4.79 -9.22
N THR A 111 28.83 -3.92 -10.21
CA THR A 111 27.76 -3.33 -11.01
C THR A 111 26.99 -4.44 -11.73
N VAL A 112 25.70 -4.58 -11.41
CA VAL A 112 24.73 -5.06 -12.40
C VAL A 112 24.57 -3.92 -13.42
N PRO A 113 24.51 -4.17 -14.74
CA PRO A 113 24.73 -3.14 -15.72
C PRO A 113 23.64 -2.07 -15.64
N SER A 114 24.02 -0.84 -15.31
CA SER A 114 23.27 0.34 -15.69
C SER A 114 23.05 0.27 -17.20
N GLY A 115 21.80 0.32 -17.65
CA GLY A 115 21.41 0.24 -19.05
C GLY A 115 22.20 1.21 -19.91
N GLN A 116 23.22 0.69 -20.59
CA GLN A 116 23.61 1.19 -21.90
C GLN A 116 22.74 0.42 -22.88
N THR A 117 21.76 1.07 -23.48
CA THR A 117 21.22 0.59 -24.74
C THR A 117 22.36 0.52 -25.75
N LYS A 118 22.83 -0.69 -26.02
CA LYS A 118 23.33 -0.97 -27.36
C LYS A 118 22.12 -0.88 -28.26
N SER A 119 22.19 0.01 -29.24
CA SER A 119 21.12 0.39 -30.19
C SER A 119 20.67 -0.74 -31.15
N ASN A 120 20.66 -2.00 -30.70
CA ASN A 120 20.38 -3.18 -31.52
C ASN A 120 19.60 -4.30 -30.79
N GLU A 121 19.21 -4.14 -29.53
CA GLU A 121 18.34 -5.14 -28.87
C GLU A 121 16.86 -4.80 -29.07
N LYS A 122 16.12 -5.70 -29.74
CA LYS A 122 14.66 -5.64 -29.90
C LYS A 122 13.89 -5.84 -28.60
N VAL A 123 14.55 -6.00 -27.45
CA VAL A 123 13.91 -6.38 -26.18
C VAL A 123 14.32 -5.40 -25.08
N VAL A 124 13.33 -4.72 -24.51
CA VAL A 124 13.49 -3.92 -23.29
C VAL A 124 13.22 -4.81 -22.09
N ARG A 125 14.07 -4.75 -21.07
CA ARG A 125 13.90 -5.45 -19.79
C ARG A 125 13.57 -4.44 -18.70
N ALA A 126 12.56 -4.76 -17.89
CA ALA A 126 12.03 -3.91 -16.85
C ALA A 126 11.54 -4.76 -15.67
N ILE A 127 10.98 -4.11 -14.66
CA ILE A 127 10.48 -4.78 -13.46
C ILE A 127 9.08 -5.34 -13.76
N PRO A 128 8.84 -6.66 -13.57
CA PRO A 128 7.50 -7.24 -13.63
C PRO A 128 6.57 -6.55 -12.62
N ALA A 129 5.41 -6.05 -13.07
CA ALA A 129 4.44 -5.38 -12.19
C ALA A 129 3.11 -6.13 -12.11
N ALA A 130 2.58 -6.59 -13.25
CA ALA A 130 1.39 -7.42 -13.31
C ALA A 130 1.50 -8.49 -14.41
N PRO A 131 1.12 -9.75 -14.14
CA PRO A 131 1.33 -10.88 -15.04
C PRO A 131 0.45 -10.83 -16.29
N GLY A 132 0.84 -11.59 -17.31
CA GLY A 132 0.10 -11.76 -18.56
C GLY A 132 0.85 -11.24 -19.79
N VAL A 133 0.26 -11.52 -20.96
CA VAL A 133 0.87 -11.21 -22.26
C VAL A 133 -0.06 -10.32 -23.07
N ALA A 134 0.45 -9.15 -23.45
CA ALA A 134 -0.21 -8.21 -24.34
C ALA A 134 0.52 -8.15 -25.68
N ILE A 135 -0.24 -8.12 -26.77
CA ILE A 135 0.30 -8.02 -28.14
C ILE A 135 -0.47 -6.92 -28.84
N GLY A 136 0.22 -5.88 -29.27
CA GLY A 136 -0.44 -4.76 -29.93
C GLY A 136 0.53 -3.65 -30.33
N PRO A 137 0.04 -2.66 -31.06
CA PRO A 137 0.81 -1.46 -31.36
C PRO A 137 1.10 -0.67 -30.08
N LEU A 138 2.30 -0.12 -29.99
CA LEU A 138 2.66 0.82 -28.94
C LEU A 138 1.91 2.13 -29.14
N TYR A 139 1.42 2.66 -28.03
CA TYR A 139 0.91 4.02 -27.97
C TYR A 139 1.58 4.75 -26.82
N ARG A 140 2.40 5.74 -27.16
CA ARG A 140 3.01 6.61 -26.17
C ARG A 140 1.96 7.53 -25.59
N PHE A 141 1.68 7.34 -24.32
CA PHE A 141 0.91 8.29 -23.54
C PHE A 141 1.68 9.60 -23.48
N LYS A 142 1.16 10.59 -24.19
CA LYS A 142 1.44 11.98 -23.90
C LYS A 142 0.27 12.50 -23.12
N ALA A 143 0.51 12.77 -21.84
CA ALA A 143 -0.48 13.44 -21.05
C ALA A 143 -0.78 14.79 -21.75
N ALA A 144 -2.03 15.00 -22.17
CA ALA A 144 -2.40 16.13 -23.02
C ALA A 144 -1.84 17.43 -22.46
N GLU A 145 -1.11 18.20 -23.28
CA GLU A 145 -0.77 19.58 -22.92
C GLU A 145 -2.09 20.32 -22.77
N ILE A 146 -2.48 20.56 -21.52
CA ILE A 146 -3.62 21.39 -21.23
C ILE A 146 -3.13 22.79 -21.56
N ASN A 147 -3.41 23.23 -22.78
CA ASN A 147 -3.21 24.61 -23.18
C ASN A 147 -4.13 25.44 -22.29
N VAL A 148 -3.53 25.93 -21.20
CA VAL A 148 -4.10 26.97 -20.41
C VAL A 148 -4.26 28.13 -21.38
N GLU A 149 -5.49 28.49 -21.71
CA GLU A 149 -5.79 29.61 -22.58
C GLU A 149 -5.04 30.86 -22.09
N THR A 150 -3.90 31.16 -22.71
CA THR A 150 -3.18 32.43 -22.62
C THR A 150 -3.85 33.48 -23.51
N THR A 151 -5.03 33.19 -24.05
CA THR A 151 -5.80 34.13 -24.84
C THR A 151 -6.17 35.31 -23.96
N ALA A 152 -5.31 36.32 -24.03
CA ALA A 152 -5.49 37.70 -23.58
C ALA A 152 -6.69 38.40 -24.26
N THR A 153 -7.67 37.63 -24.75
CA THR A 153 -8.88 38.10 -25.45
C THR A 153 -10.12 38.07 -24.58
N GLU A 154 -10.04 37.59 -23.34
CA GLU A 154 -11.05 37.88 -22.34
C GLU A 154 -10.44 38.77 -21.27
N THR A 155 -10.75 40.07 -21.36
CA THR A 155 -10.88 40.93 -20.18
C THR A 155 -12.01 40.38 -19.32
N ALA A 156 -11.83 39.20 -18.74
CA ALA A 156 -12.80 38.59 -17.85
C ALA A 156 -12.60 39.15 -16.45
N ASP A 157 -13.72 39.52 -15.84
CA ASP A 157 -13.80 40.00 -14.47
C ASP A 157 -13.12 38.97 -13.52
N PRO A 158 -12.19 39.38 -12.64
CA PRO A 158 -11.62 38.51 -11.61
C PRO A 158 -12.66 37.70 -10.84
N VAL A 159 -13.88 38.24 -10.67
CA VAL A 159 -15.00 37.53 -10.05
C VAL A 159 -15.41 36.30 -10.88
N GLN A 160 -15.54 36.43 -12.21
CA GLN A 160 -15.89 35.31 -13.09
C GLN A 160 -14.82 34.23 -13.09
N HIS A 161 -13.53 34.61 -13.11
CA HIS A 161 -12.43 33.65 -13.03
C HIS A 161 -12.40 32.90 -11.69
N LYS A 162 -12.68 33.58 -10.57
CA LYS A 162 -12.79 32.93 -9.26
C LYS A 162 -13.95 31.94 -9.22
N THR A 163 -15.13 32.33 -9.69
CA THR A 163 -16.30 31.42 -9.75
C THR A 163 -16.00 30.19 -10.62
N ARG A 164 -15.38 30.38 -11.79
CA ARG A 164 -14.97 29.27 -12.67
C ARG A 164 -13.98 28.32 -12.00
N LEU A 165 -13.04 28.85 -11.19
CA LEU A 165 -12.12 28.04 -10.40
C LEU A 165 -12.84 27.26 -9.28
N GLU A 166 -13.72 27.90 -8.52
CA GLU A 166 -14.52 27.25 -7.48
C GLU A 166 -15.37 26.10 -8.04
N GLU A 167 -16.04 26.34 -9.16
CA GLU A 167 -16.83 25.33 -9.86
C GLU A 167 -15.97 24.17 -10.35
N ALA A 168 -14.80 24.45 -10.93
CA ALA A 168 -13.87 23.43 -11.38
C ALA A 168 -13.34 22.57 -10.23
N ILE A 169 -12.99 23.16 -9.09
CA ILE A 169 -12.59 22.43 -7.88
C ILE A 169 -13.74 21.58 -7.34
N LYS A 170 -14.97 22.11 -7.33
CA LYS A 170 -16.16 21.37 -6.89
C LYS A 170 -16.44 20.16 -7.79
N GLN A 171 -16.29 20.34 -9.10
CA GLN A 171 -16.42 19.25 -10.07
C GLN A 171 -15.29 18.22 -9.89
N ALA A 172 -14.03 18.66 -9.73
CA ALA A 172 -12.90 17.76 -9.47
C ALA A 172 -13.10 16.92 -8.20
N LYS A 173 -13.60 17.52 -7.12
CA LYS A 173 -13.97 16.79 -5.88
C LYS A 173 -15.08 15.76 -6.13
N THR A 174 -16.04 16.08 -6.98
CA THR A 174 -17.12 15.15 -7.34
C THR A 174 -16.58 13.96 -8.12
N GLU A 175 -15.72 14.21 -9.11
CA GLU A 175 -15.04 13.15 -9.88
C GLU A 175 -14.15 12.28 -9.00
N LEU A 176 -13.38 12.85 -8.08
CA LEU A 176 -12.54 12.09 -7.14
C LEU A 176 -13.36 11.22 -6.19
N ARG A 177 -14.52 11.71 -5.72
CA ARG A 177 -15.44 10.89 -4.90
C ARG A 177 -16.07 9.75 -5.69
N GLU A 178 -16.36 9.97 -6.97
CA GLU A 178 -16.82 8.92 -7.88
C GLU A 178 -15.75 7.85 -8.08
N LEU A 179 -14.51 8.26 -8.40
CA LEU A 179 -13.37 7.35 -8.54
C LEU A 179 -13.10 6.58 -7.26
N HIS A 180 -13.11 7.26 -6.11
CA HIS A 180 -13.00 6.62 -4.79
C HIS A 180 -14.07 5.54 -4.60
N ARG A 181 -15.34 5.83 -4.93
CA ARG A 181 -16.44 4.86 -4.81
C ARG A 181 -16.27 3.68 -5.78
N GLN A 182 -15.88 3.93 -7.04
CA GLN A 182 -15.63 2.88 -8.02
C GLN A 182 -14.50 1.94 -7.56
N MET A 183 -13.45 2.52 -7.01
CA MET A 183 -12.30 1.79 -6.48
C MET A 183 -12.67 0.99 -5.23
N LEU A 184 -13.39 1.60 -4.31
CA LEU A 184 -13.90 0.92 -3.12
C LEU A 184 -14.77 -0.29 -3.47
N GLN A 185 -15.57 -0.19 -4.55
CA GLN A 185 -16.41 -1.29 -5.02
C GLN A 185 -15.63 -2.39 -5.77
N ARG A 186 -14.62 -2.01 -6.57
CA ARG A 186 -13.89 -2.95 -7.43
C ARG A 186 -12.74 -3.63 -6.71
N LEU A 187 -11.99 -2.87 -5.90
CA LEU A 187 -10.65 -3.24 -5.43
C LEU A 187 -10.50 -3.16 -3.91
N GLY A 188 -11.44 -2.54 -3.19
CA GLY A 188 -11.45 -2.51 -1.72
C GLY A 188 -11.00 -1.17 -1.12
N ALA A 189 -10.98 -1.13 0.22
CA ALA A 189 -10.78 0.11 0.97
C ALA A 189 -9.33 0.61 0.97
N GLY A 190 -8.33 -0.30 0.90
CA GLY A 190 -6.92 0.07 0.93
C GLY A 190 -6.51 0.88 -0.30
N GLU A 191 -6.89 0.40 -1.47
CA GLU A 191 -6.58 0.97 -2.78
C GLU A 191 -7.37 2.28 -3.02
N ALA A 192 -8.56 2.40 -2.42
CA ALA A 192 -9.37 3.61 -2.49
C ALA A 192 -8.78 4.79 -1.69
N ALA A 193 -8.02 4.53 -0.62
CA ALA A 193 -7.50 5.55 0.30
C ALA A 193 -6.63 6.64 -0.39
N ILE A 194 -6.00 6.31 -1.52
CA ILE A 194 -5.23 7.27 -2.34
C ILE A 194 -6.11 8.47 -2.74
N PHE A 195 -7.36 8.23 -3.10
CA PHE A 195 -8.28 9.30 -3.53
C PHE A 195 -8.76 10.17 -2.36
N GLU A 196 -8.72 9.69 -1.12
CA GLU A 196 -8.98 10.52 0.06
C GLU A 196 -7.85 11.54 0.28
N ALA A 197 -6.59 11.12 0.07
CA ALA A 197 -5.46 12.05 0.11
C ALA A 197 -5.58 13.13 -0.98
N HIS A 198 -6.01 12.75 -2.18
CA HIS A 198 -6.27 13.70 -3.27
C HIS A 198 -7.39 14.70 -2.92
N LEU A 199 -8.46 14.25 -2.27
CA LEU A 199 -9.52 15.13 -1.77
C LEU A 199 -8.99 16.11 -0.73
N ALA A 200 -8.14 15.64 0.20
CA ALA A 200 -7.55 16.50 1.23
C ALA A 200 -6.65 17.60 0.64
N ILE A 201 -5.95 17.33 -0.47
CA ILE A 201 -5.17 18.33 -1.22
C ILE A 201 -6.11 19.40 -1.80
N LEU A 202 -7.23 19.03 -2.44
CA LEU A 202 -8.21 20.01 -2.95
C LEU A 202 -8.96 20.78 -1.86
N ASP A 203 -8.98 20.28 -0.63
CA ASP A 203 -9.53 20.96 0.55
C ASP A 203 -8.48 21.85 1.26
N ASP A 204 -7.27 21.99 0.70
CA ASP A 204 -6.28 22.94 1.20
C ASP A 204 -6.64 24.38 0.77
N PRO A 205 -6.88 25.30 1.73
CA PRO A 205 -7.29 26.66 1.42
C PRO A 205 -6.21 27.47 0.71
N GLU A 206 -4.92 27.18 0.90
CA GLU A 206 -3.85 27.99 0.27
C GLU A 206 -3.80 27.79 -1.24
N LEU A 207 -4.04 26.57 -1.74
CA LEU A 207 -4.13 26.31 -3.19
C LEU A 207 -5.17 27.24 -3.83
N PHE A 208 -6.33 27.35 -3.18
CA PHE A 208 -7.42 28.20 -3.66
C PHE A 208 -7.13 29.69 -3.47
N GLU A 209 -6.66 30.09 -2.28
CA GLU A 209 -6.38 31.50 -1.94
C GLU A 209 -5.27 32.08 -2.81
N LYS A 210 -4.13 31.38 -2.97
CA LYS A 210 -3.03 31.84 -3.85
C LYS A 210 -3.46 31.94 -5.31
N ALA A 211 -4.29 30.99 -5.78
CA ALA A 211 -4.83 31.06 -7.13
C ALA A 211 -5.75 32.28 -7.29
N CYS A 212 -6.57 32.58 -6.28
CA CYS A 212 -7.39 33.79 -6.24
C CYS A 212 -6.56 35.09 -6.25
N GLU A 213 -5.45 35.13 -5.52
CA GLU A 213 -4.52 36.28 -5.52
C GLU A 213 -3.92 36.53 -6.91
N GLN A 214 -3.51 35.46 -7.61
CA GLN A 214 -3.00 35.59 -8.98
C GLN A 214 -4.10 36.00 -9.98
N ILE A 215 -5.34 35.55 -9.78
CA ILE A 215 -6.50 35.98 -10.56
C ILE A 215 -6.80 37.48 -10.35
N GLU A 216 -6.76 37.95 -9.11
CA GLU A 216 -6.91 39.37 -8.78
C GLU A 216 -5.80 40.22 -9.40
N ALA A 217 -4.58 39.67 -9.52
CA ALA A 217 -3.47 40.30 -10.22
C ALA A 217 -3.58 40.28 -11.76
N GLY A 218 -4.69 39.75 -12.30
CA GLY A 218 -5.01 39.77 -13.73
C GLY A 218 -4.63 38.50 -14.50
N GLN A 219 -4.26 37.41 -13.82
CA GLN A 219 -4.07 36.12 -14.49
C GLN A 219 -5.39 35.39 -14.73
N PRO A 220 -5.56 34.70 -15.87
CA PRO A 220 -6.68 33.78 -16.06
C PRO A 220 -6.66 32.65 -15.04
N ALA A 221 -7.83 32.13 -14.68
CA ALA A 221 -8.00 31.08 -13.66
C ALA A 221 -7.11 29.84 -13.89
N GLY A 222 -6.99 29.38 -15.14
CA GLY A 222 -6.14 28.23 -15.46
C GLY A 222 -4.65 28.51 -15.25
N SER A 223 -4.17 29.71 -15.60
CA SER A 223 -2.75 30.07 -15.46
C SER A 223 -2.39 30.24 -14.00
N ALA A 224 -3.24 30.95 -13.26
CA ALA A 224 -3.12 31.13 -11.82
C ALA A 224 -3.07 29.78 -11.10
N TRP A 225 -4.01 28.88 -11.39
CA TRP A 225 -4.05 27.56 -10.77
C TRP A 225 -2.83 26.70 -11.14
N SER A 226 -2.44 26.66 -12.42
CA SER A 226 -1.27 25.90 -12.86
C SER A 226 0.02 26.38 -12.18
N ALA A 227 0.20 27.70 -12.08
CA ALA A 227 1.38 28.28 -11.45
C ALA A 227 1.46 27.94 -9.97
N VAL A 228 0.34 28.04 -9.25
CA VAL A 228 0.27 27.72 -7.81
C VAL A 228 0.50 26.23 -7.55
N VAL A 229 -0.12 25.34 -8.35
CA VAL A 229 0.09 23.89 -8.25
C VAL A 229 1.56 23.54 -8.45
N GLU A 230 2.21 24.07 -9.49
CA GLU A 230 3.63 23.78 -9.75
C GLU A 230 4.54 24.40 -8.69
N GLU A 231 4.28 25.61 -8.20
CA GLU A 231 5.01 26.21 -7.07
C GLU A 231 4.97 25.28 -5.85
N MET A 232 3.78 24.78 -5.51
CA MET A 232 3.56 23.92 -4.37
C MET A 232 4.17 22.53 -4.56
N ALA A 233 4.01 21.92 -5.73
CA ALA A 233 4.62 20.63 -6.05
C ALA A 233 6.15 20.71 -6.06
N ASN A 234 6.75 21.78 -6.60
CA ASN A 234 8.20 21.98 -6.58
C ASN A 234 8.73 22.22 -5.17
N THR A 235 7.97 22.93 -4.34
CA THR A 235 8.31 23.10 -2.92
C THR A 235 8.35 21.76 -2.20
N LEU A 236 7.34 20.91 -2.38
CA LEU A 236 7.32 19.56 -1.80
C LEU A 236 8.45 18.68 -2.34
N ALA A 237 8.68 18.70 -3.66
CA ALA A 237 9.74 17.92 -4.30
C ALA A 237 11.16 18.34 -3.85
N SER A 238 11.32 19.58 -3.38
CA SER A 238 12.59 20.10 -2.86
C SER A 238 12.87 19.76 -1.40
N LEU A 239 11.93 19.10 -0.70
CA LEU A 239 12.12 18.64 0.66
C LEU A 239 13.09 17.45 0.69
N ASN A 240 13.95 17.39 1.71
CA ASN A 240 14.93 16.30 1.89
C ASN A 240 14.29 14.97 2.31
N ASP A 241 12.99 14.96 2.60
CA ASP A 241 12.21 13.78 2.96
C ASP A 241 11.60 13.18 1.68
N GLU A 242 12.09 12.01 1.26
CA GLU A 242 11.66 11.34 0.02
C GLU A 242 10.15 10.99 0.01
N LEU A 243 9.55 10.70 1.16
CA LEU A 243 8.13 10.36 1.27
C LEU A 243 7.25 11.60 1.10
N LEU A 244 7.71 12.75 1.59
CA LEU A 244 7.05 14.04 1.34
C LEU A 244 7.31 14.57 -0.06
N ALA A 245 8.52 14.36 -0.59
CA ALA A 245 8.84 14.67 -1.97
C ALA A 245 7.98 13.86 -2.95
N ALA A 246 7.69 12.60 -2.64
CA ALA A 246 6.80 11.75 -3.44
C ALA A 246 5.37 12.32 -3.55
N ARG A 247 4.87 13.05 -2.53
CA ARG A 247 3.55 13.71 -2.58
C ARG A 247 3.47 14.86 -3.57
N ALA A 248 4.59 15.34 -4.10
CA ALA A 248 4.57 16.30 -5.20
C ALA A 248 3.83 15.76 -6.43
N ALA A 249 3.91 14.43 -6.67
CA ALA A 249 3.17 13.78 -7.74
C ALA A 249 1.65 13.87 -7.52
N ASP A 250 1.17 13.65 -6.30
CA ASP A 250 -0.26 13.74 -5.93
C ASP A 250 -0.80 15.16 -6.12
N VAL A 251 -0.02 16.18 -5.72
CA VAL A 251 -0.40 17.59 -5.94
C VAL A 251 -0.52 17.91 -7.42
N ARG A 252 0.41 17.43 -8.25
CA ARG A 252 0.33 17.60 -9.71
C ARG A 252 -0.84 16.85 -10.32
N ASP A 253 -1.14 15.63 -9.89
CA ASP A 253 -2.29 14.84 -10.39
C ASP A 253 -3.61 15.57 -10.12
N VAL A 254 -3.80 15.98 -8.87
CA VAL A 254 -4.96 16.74 -8.43
C VAL A 254 -5.07 18.08 -9.16
N GLY A 255 -3.95 18.80 -9.29
CA GLY A 255 -3.91 20.08 -9.98
C GLY A 255 -4.26 19.97 -11.45
N ARG A 256 -3.74 18.93 -12.13
CA ARG A 256 -4.04 18.64 -13.54
C ARG A 256 -5.52 18.34 -13.76
N ARG A 257 -6.17 17.64 -12.83
CA ARG A 257 -7.62 17.37 -12.90
C ARG A 257 -8.44 18.66 -12.93
N VAL A 258 -8.11 19.63 -12.07
CA VAL A 258 -8.79 20.92 -12.04
C VAL A 258 -8.50 21.73 -13.32
N LEU A 259 -7.24 21.73 -13.80
CA LEU A 259 -6.87 22.39 -15.06
C LEU A 259 -7.66 21.84 -16.24
N ARG A 260 -7.85 20.52 -16.32
CA ARG A 260 -8.61 19.87 -17.38
C ARG A 260 -10.05 20.37 -17.42
N ILE A 261 -10.69 20.48 -16.25
CA ILE A 261 -12.06 20.99 -16.11
C ILE A 261 -12.11 22.46 -16.52
N LEU A 262 -11.14 23.27 -16.07
CA LEU A 262 -11.04 24.67 -16.45
C LEU A 262 -10.90 24.86 -17.95
N SER A 263 -10.12 24.03 -18.63
CA SER A 263 -9.94 24.08 -20.09
C SER A 263 -11.07 23.45 -20.90
N GLY A 264 -12.16 23.00 -20.25
CA GLY A 264 -13.31 22.41 -20.94
C GLY A 264 -13.02 21.06 -21.61
N VAL A 265 -11.89 20.42 -21.29
CA VAL A 265 -11.48 19.14 -21.87
C VAL A 265 -12.31 18.03 -21.24
N GLN A 266 -13.27 17.48 -22.00
CA GLN A 266 -14.21 16.48 -21.47
C GLN A 266 -13.60 15.08 -21.31
N SER A 267 -12.51 14.74 -22.01
CA SER A 267 -11.93 13.40 -21.93
C SER A 267 -11.32 13.12 -20.56
N HIS A 268 -11.64 11.95 -19.98
CA HIS A 268 -11.07 11.45 -18.74
C HIS A 268 -9.99 10.41 -19.07
N GLY A 269 -8.74 10.68 -18.67
CA GLY A 269 -7.62 9.76 -18.88
C GLY A 269 -6.93 9.93 -20.25
N PRO A 270 -6.10 8.95 -20.65
CA PRO A 270 -5.36 9.01 -21.90
C PRO A 270 -6.28 9.14 -23.12
N ASP A 271 -5.93 10.03 -24.05
CA ASP A 271 -6.55 10.06 -25.37
C ASP A 271 -6.07 8.84 -26.15
N LEU A 272 -6.76 7.72 -25.96
CA LEU A 272 -6.44 6.43 -26.56
C LEU A 272 -7.05 6.35 -27.96
N PRO A 273 -6.34 5.77 -28.94
CA PRO A 273 -6.95 5.47 -30.23
C PRO A 273 -8.11 4.46 -30.08
N GLU A 274 -8.96 4.36 -31.10
CA GLU A 274 -10.07 3.40 -31.10
C GLU A 274 -9.59 1.94 -31.08
N GLU A 275 -8.41 1.68 -31.66
CA GLU A 275 -7.81 0.36 -31.67
C GLU A 275 -7.12 0.00 -30.34
N PRO A 276 -7.09 -1.28 -29.94
CA PRO A 276 -6.39 -1.69 -28.73
C PRO A 276 -4.87 -1.54 -28.83
N VAL A 277 -4.24 -0.99 -27.78
CA VAL A 277 -2.82 -0.61 -27.75
C VAL A 277 -2.11 -1.09 -26.48
N ILE A 278 -0.79 -1.16 -26.55
CA ILE A 278 0.09 -1.24 -25.38
C ILE A 278 0.54 0.19 -25.04
N LEU A 279 0.19 0.66 -23.85
CA LEU A 279 0.46 2.02 -23.42
C LEU A 279 1.90 2.17 -22.92
N VAL A 280 2.63 3.18 -23.39
CA VAL A 280 3.97 3.53 -22.88
C VAL A 280 3.94 4.91 -22.28
N ALA A 281 4.29 5.05 -21.00
CA ALA A 281 4.18 6.30 -20.27
C ALA A 281 5.46 6.61 -19.46
N PRO A 282 5.77 7.88 -19.16
CA PRO A 282 6.83 8.21 -18.19
C PRO A 282 6.50 7.59 -16.83
N ASP A 283 5.27 7.85 -16.40
CA ASP A 283 4.62 7.31 -15.21
C ASP A 283 3.10 7.32 -15.46
N LEU A 284 2.34 6.61 -14.63
CA LEU A 284 0.88 6.65 -14.64
C LEU A 284 0.39 7.01 -13.24
N SER A 285 -0.35 8.12 -13.13
CA SER A 285 -0.95 8.49 -11.86
C SER A 285 -2.04 7.48 -11.45
N PRO A 286 -2.45 7.46 -10.17
CA PRO A 286 -3.59 6.67 -9.73
C PRO A 286 -4.86 7.02 -10.53
N SER A 287 -5.08 8.31 -10.80
CA SER A 287 -6.19 8.78 -11.63
C SER A 287 -6.13 8.22 -13.05
N ASP A 288 -4.95 8.23 -13.68
CA ASP A 288 -4.76 7.71 -15.04
C ASP A 288 -5.01 6.21 -15.10
N THR A 289 -4.42 5.46 -14.17
CA THR A 289 -4.46 3.99 -14.14
C THR A 289 -5.88 3.46 -13.96
N VAL A 290 -6.69 4.10 -13.09
CA VAL A 290 -8.09 3.71 -12.85
C VAL A 290 -8.99 4.10 -14.02
N SER A 291 -8.65 5.19 -14.71
CA SER A 291 -9.42 5.67 -15.87
C SER A 291 -9.05 4.93 -17.16
N LEU A 292 -8.10 3.99 -17.13
CA LEU A 292 -7.74 3.20 -18.30
C LEU A 292 -8.94 2.36 -18.75
N ASP A 293 -9.28 2.50 -20.02
CA ASP A 293 -10.24 1.63 -20.67
C ASP A 293 -9.60 0.27 -20.95
N THR A 294 -9.92 -0.72 -20.13
CA THR A 294 -9.38 -2.09 -20.21
C THR A 294 -9.69 -2.80 -21.53
N ASN A 295 -10.66 -2.29 -22.33
CA ASN A 295 -10.92 -2.84 -23.66
C ASN A 295 -9.94 -2.30 -24.72
N ARG A 296 -9.38 -1.10 -24.50
CA ARG A 296 -8.43 -0.44 -25.40
C ARG A 296 -6.98 -0.56 -24.92
N VAL A 297 -6.74 -0.68 -23.62
CA VAL A 297 -5.38 -0.84 -23.08
C VAL A 297 -5.11 -2.32 -22.83
N LEU A 298 -4.35 -2.94 -23.73
CA LEU A 298 -3.99 -4.35 -23.65
C LEU A 298 -2.95 -4.63 -22.56
N GLY A 299 -2.13 -3.63 -22.24
CA GLY A 299 -1.04 -3.69 -21.28
C GLY A 299 -0.34 -2.32 -21.19
N PHE A 300 0.51 -2.11 -20.20
CA PHE A 300 1.27 -0.86 -20.11
C PHE A 300 2.71 -1.01 -19.59
N CYS A 301 3.55 -0.08 -20.01
CA CYS A 301 4.96 0.03 -19.66
C CYS A 301 5.26 1.45 -19.16
N THR A 302 5.80 1.59 -17.95
CA THR A 302 6.25 2.89 -17.41
C THR A 302 7.77 3.01 -17.39
N ALA A 303 8.29 4.21 -17.64
CA ALA A 303 9.73 4.49 -17.59
C ALA A 303 10.26 4.46 -16.14
N SER A 304 9.45 4.94 -15.19
CA SER A 304 9.72 4.90 -13.73
C SER A 304 8.72 4.02 -12.99
N GLY A 305 8.96 3.80 -11.70
CA GLY A 305 8.09 3.00 -10.83
C GLY A 305 8.75 1.69 -10.38
N GLY A 306 8.25 1.15 -9.27
CA GLY A 306 8.73 -0.12 -8.68
C GLY A 306 7.63 -1.16 -8.58
N ALA A 307 8.01 -2.42 -8.35
CA ALA A 307 7.07 -3.55 -8.27
C ALA A 307 5.94 -3.33 -7.24
N ASN A 308 6.20 -2.57 -6.18
CA ASN A 308 5.26 -2.28 -5.09
C ASN A 308 4.65 -0.87 -5.15
N GLY A 309 4.89 -0.11 -6.22
CA GLY A 309 4.30 1.21 -6.40
C GLY A 309 2.79 1.15 -6.68
N HIS A 310 2.06 2.24 -6.45
CA HIS A 310 0.61 2.32 -6.66
C HIS A 310 0.18 1.82 -8.04
N THR A 311 0.91 2.20 -9.09
CA THR A 311 0.66 1.78 -10.47
C THR A 311 0.72 0.25 -10.64
N ALA A 312 1.69 -0.41 -9.99
CA ALA A 312 1.85 -1.87 -10.07
C ALA A 312 0.74 -2.61 -9.29
N ILE A 313 0.33 -2.08 -8.14
CA ILE A 313 -0.80 -2.61 -7.35
C ILE A 313 -2.08 -2.52 -8.18
N LEU A 314 -2.36 -1.34 -8.73
CA LEU A 314 -3.54 -1.09 -9.57
C LEU A 314 -3.55 -1.96 -10.83
N ALA A 315 -2.39 -2.17 -11.47
CA ALA A 315 -2.28 -3.05 -12.63
C ALA A 315 -2.74 -4.49 -12.35
N ARG A 316 -2.25 -5.08 -11.24
CA ARG A 316 -2.61 -6.43 -10.80
C ARG A 316 -4.10 -6.52 -10.50
N ALA A 317 -4.61 -5.49 -9.83
CA ALA A 317 -6.00 -5.38 -9.43
C ALA A 317 -6.95 -5.31 -10.65
N LEU A 318 -6.56 -4.54 -11.68
CA LEU A 318 -7.29 -4.44 -12.96
C LEU A 318 -7.06 -5.65 -13.89
N GLY A 319 -6.07 -6.51 -13.58
CA GLY A 319 -5.70 -7.65 -14.41
C GLY A 319 -5.08 -7.27 -15.76
N ILE A 320 -4.47 -6.09 -15.84
CA ILE A 320 -3.80 -5.57 -17.04
C ILE A 320 -2.31 -5.94 -16.95
N PRO A 321 -1.74 -6.65 -17.95
CA PRO A 321 -0.31 -6.93 -18.00
C PRO A 321 0.53 -5.65 -17.93
N ALA A 322 1.50 -5.60 -17.01
CA ALA A 322 2.28 -4.38 -16.79
C ALA A 322 3.74 -4.65 -16.44
N ILE A 323 4.60 -3.76 -16.92
CA ILE A 323 6.01 -3.65 -16.53
C ILE A 323 6.31 -2.20 -16.13
N VAL A 324 7.18 -2.01 -15.15
CA VAL A 324 7.53 -0.68 -14.62
C VAL A 324 9.04 -0.51 -14.54
N GLY A 325 9.51 0.74 -14.46
CA GLY A 325 10.95 1.01 -14.35
C GLY A 325 11.74 0.63 -15.60
N ALA A 326 11.14 0.76 -16.79
CA ALA A 326 11.77 0.38 -18.06
C ALA A 326 12.84 1.39 -18.56
N GLY A 327 13.05 2.50 -17.84
CA GLY A 327 13.99 3.57 -18.19
C GLY A 327 13.42 4.59 -19.18
N GLN A 328 14.01 5.77 -19.23
CA GLN A 328 13.50 6.90 -20.04
C GLN A 328 13.51 6.63 -21.56
N GLU A 329 14.32 5.67 -22.01
CA GLU A 329 14.48 5.32 -23.41
C GLU A 329 13.18 4.80 -24.04
N VAL A 330 12.30 4.16 -23.26
CA VAL A 330 11.01 3.68 -23.77
C VAL A 330 10.11 4.81 -24.27
N LEU A 331 10.33 6.05 -23.81
CA LEU A 331 9.56 7.22 -24.25
C LEU A 331 9.95 7.72 -25.64
N SER A 332 11.07 7.23 -26.18
CA SER A 332 11.52 7.52 -27.55
C SER A 332 10.94 6.55 -28.59
N LEU A 333 10.26 5.49 -28.15
CA LEU A 333 9.65 4.49 -29.03
C LEU A 333 8.54 5.11 -29.89
N SER A 334 8.44 4.63 -31.13
CA SER A 334 7.48 5.16 -32.11
C SER A 334 6.09 4.54 -31.91
N ASN A 335 5.06 5.38 -31.92
CA ASN A 335 3.67 4.94 -31.94
C ASN A 335 3.41 4.02 -33.14
N GLY A 336 2.54 3.03 -32.97
CA GLY A 336 2.21 2.05 -34.01
C GLY A 336 3.21 0.89 -34.16
N THR A 337 4.38 0.96 -33.50
CA THR A 337 5.33 -0.16 -33.47
C THR A 337 4.66 -1.36 -32.82
N THR A 338 4.58 -2.50 -33.52
CA THR A 338 4.04 -3.72 -32.93
C THR A 338 4.96 -4.18 -31.82
N ALA A 339 4.40 -4.52 -30.65
CA ALA A 339 5.16 -5.01 -29.53
C ALA A 339 4.47 -6.18 -28.82
N VAL A 340 5.27 -6.96 -28.10
CA VAL A 340 4.84 -8.00 -27.17
C VAL A 340 5.30 -7.58 -25.79
N LEU A 341 4.36 -7.30 -24.89
CA LEU A 341 4.61 -7.07 -23.49
C LEU A 341 4.34 -8.36 -22.72
N ASN A 342 5.33 -8.83 -21.97
CA ASN A 342 5.22 -9.99 -21.10
C ASN A 342 5.46 -9.54 -19.66
N GLY A 343 4.35 -9.41 -18.93
CA GLY A 343 4.32 -8.96 -17.55
C GLY A 343 4.83 -10.00 -16.54
N ASP A 344 4.89 -11.28 -16.93
CA ASP A 344 5.48 -12.34 -16.09
C ASP A 344 7.01 -12.27 -16.07
N THR A 345 7.62 -11.96 -17.22
CA THR A 345 9.08 -11.91 -17.38
C THR A 345 9.67 -10.50 -17.30
N GLY A 346 8.83 -9.48 -17.28
CA GLY A 346 9.29 -8.08 -17.28
C GLY A 346 9.90 -7.65 -18.60
N THR A 347 9.39 -8.14 -19.74
CA THR A 347 9.98 -7.85 -21.06
C THR A 347 9.01 -7.16 -22.00
N LEU A 348 9.54 -6.25 -22.82
CA LEU A 348 8.84 -5.61 -23.93
C LEU A 348 9.65 -5.84 -25.21
N THR A 349 9.14 -6.69 -26.09
CA THR A 349 9.77 -7.01 -27.38
C THR A 349 9.18 -6.11 -28.47
N LEU A 350 10.02 -5.39 -29.19
CA LEU A 350 9.70 -4.41 -30.22
C LEU A 350 9.89 -5.00 -31.61
N ASP A 351 8.95 -4.71 -32.51
CA ASP A 351 8.95 -5.19 -33.89
C ASP A 351 9.28 -6.70 -33.99
N PRO A 352 8.52 -7.55 -33.27
CA PRO A 352 8.73 -9.00 -33.31
C PRO A 352 8.50 -9.54 -34.72
N ASP A 353 9.33 -10.48 -35.14
CA ASP A 353 9.08 -11.20 -36.39
C ASP A 353 7.86 -12.14 -36.29
N ALA A 354 7.49 -12.76 -37.41
CA ALA A 354 6.32 -13.63 -37.47
C ALA A 354 6.41 -14.84 -36.52
N ASP A 355 7.61 -15.36 -36.28
CA ASP A 355 7.84 -16.49 -35.39
C ASP A 355 7.65 -16.05 -33.93
N MET A 356 8.24 -14.92 -33.54
CA MET A 356 8.06 -14.31 -32.22
C MET A 356 6.60 -13.96 -31.94
N LEU A 357 5.86 -13.42 -32.92
CA LEU A 357 4.43 -13.14 -32.79
C LEU A 357 3.62 -14.43 -32.62
N THR A 358 3.99 -15.51 -33.31
CA THR A 358 3.32 -16.80 -33.18
C THR A 358 3.53 -17.38 -31.78
N VAL A 359 4.77 -17.35 -31.28
CA VAL A 359 5.10 -17.75 -29.90
C VAL A 359 4.32 -16.91 -28.89
N ALA A 360 4.31 -15.59 -29.03
CA ALA A 360 3.59 -14.70 -28.13
C ALA A 360 2.07 -14.94 -28.13
N ARG A 361 1.45 -15.15 -29.31
CA ARG A 361 0.01 -15.45 -29.42
C ARG A 361 -0.34 -16.79 -28.79
N ASN A 362 0.51 -17.80 -28.94
CA ASN A 362 0.32 -19.09 -28.29
C ASN A 362 0.41 -18.92 -26.76
N LEU A 363 1.40 -18.19 -26.25
CA LEU A 363 1.55 -17.90 -24.83
C LEU A 363 0.35 -17.12 -24.28
N GLN A 364 -0.14 -16.10 -25.01
CA GLN A 364 -1.34 -15.35 -24.63
C GLN A 364 -2.59 -16.23 -24.55
N LYS A 365 -2.82 -17.09 -25.56
CA LYS A 365 -3.94 -18.04 -25.57
C LYS A 365 -3.84 -19.06 -24.43
N GLU A 366 -2.64 -19.58 -24.18
CA GLU A 366 -2.38 -20.51 -23.09
C GLU A 366 -2.66 -19.86 -21.73
N HIS A 367 -2.18 -18.63 -21.50
CA HIS A 367 -2.48 -17.86 -20.29
C HIS A 367 -3.99 -17.65 -20.09
N GLN A 368 -4.70 -17.24 -21.15
CA GLN A 368 -6.14 -17.01 -21.08
C GLN A 368 -6.91 -18.30 -20.82
N SER A 369 -6.59 -19.37 -21.55
CA SER A 369 -7.19 -20.70 -21.37
C SER A 369 -6.94 -21.25 -19.96
N ARG A 370 -5.71 -21.10 -19.45
CA ARG A 370 -5.33 -21.50 -18.09
C ARG A 370 -6.16 -20.73 -17.07
N ARG A 371 -6.20 -19.40 -17.16
CA ARG A 371 -6.99 -18.56 -16.24
C ARG A 371 -8.48 -18.92 -16.25
N THR A 372 -9.06 -19.18 -17.42
CA THR A 372 -10.46 -19.62 -17.53
C THR A 372 -10.67 -20.98 -16.86
N ALA A 373 -9.77 -21.94 -17.08
CA ALA A 373 -9.84 -23.25 -16.45
C ALA A 373 -9.68 -23.18 -14.92
N GLU A 374 -8.74 -22.34 -14.44
CA GLU A 374 -8.53 -22.10 -13.02
C GLU A 374 -9.78 -21.52 -12.34
N LEU A 375 -10.41 -20.51 -12.96
CA LEU A 375 -11.65 -19.91 -12.46
C LEU A 375 -12.81 -20.92 -12.45
N GLN A 376 -12.96 -21.73 -13.49
CA GLN A 376 -13.98 -22.78 -13.54
C GLN A 376 -13.78 -23.84 -12.44
N ALA A 377 -12.52 -24.11 -12.07
CA ALA A 377 -12.15 -25.05 -11.02
C ALA A 377 -11.94 -24.39 -9.63
N ALA A 378 -12.32 -23.11 -9.46
CA ALA A 378 -12.05 -22.36 -8.24
C ALA A 378 -12.76 -22.97 -7.00
N HIS A 379 -14.00 -23.43 -7.18
CA HIS A 379 -14.78 -24.08 -6.12
C HIS A 379 -14.40 -25.55 -5.87
N THR A 380 -13.50 -26.13 -6.69
CA THR A 380 -12.94 -27.44 -6.39
C THR A 380 -12.03 -27.34 -5.17
N LYS A 381 -12.15 -28.31 -4.26
CA LYS A 381 -11.36 -28.34 -3.03
C LYS A 381 -9.85 -28.30 -3.32
N ALA A 382 -9.13 -27.54 -2.53
CA ALA A 382 -7.69 -27.44 -2.60
C ALA A 382 -7.03 -28.72 -2.04
N MET A 383 -6.39 -29.45 -2.93
CA MET A 383 -5.64 -30.67 -2.60
C MET A 383 -4.41 -30.74 -3.50
N THR A 384 -3.36 -31.37 -3.00
CA THR A 384 -2.21 -31.80 -3.79
C THR A 384 -2.60 -32.91 -4.78
N ALA A 385 -1.72 -33.20 -5.74
CA ALA A 385 -1.96 -34.25 -6.75
C ALA A 385 -2.11 -35.66 -6.13
N ASP A 386 -1.52 -35.90 -4.95
CA ASP A 386 -1.67 -37.11 -4.13
C ASP A 386 -2.74 -36.96 -3.03
N GLN A 387 -3.69 -36.03 -3.23
CA GLN A 387 -4.92 -35.86 -2.45
C GLN A 387 -4.72 -35.42 -0.98
N HIS A 388 -3.57 -34.84 -0.63
CA HIS A 388 -3.40 -34.19 0.67
C HIS A 388 -4.09 -32.81 0.66
N PRO A 389 -5.03 -32.55 1.58
CA PRO A 389 -5.78 -31.29 1.64
C PRO A 389 -4.90 -30.16 2.17
N ILE A 390 -5.04 -28.97 1.59
CA ILE A 390 -4.44 -27.71 2.06
C ILE A 390 -5.54 -26.67 1.98
N GLU A 391 -5.88 -25.99 3.08
CA GLU A 391 -6.93 -24.98 3.07
C GLU A 391 -6.45 -23.73 2.29
N VAL A 392 -7.21 -23.28 1.30
CA VAL A 392 -6.90 -22.02 0.59
C VAL A 392 -7.91 -20.96 0.99
N ALA A 393 -7.42 -19.96 1.72
CA ALA A 393 -8.20 -18.92 2.34
C ALA A 393 -7.94 -17.55 1.69
N ALA A 394 -8.74 -16.55 2.06
CA ALA A 394 -8.58 -15.18 1.58
C ALA A 394 -8.13 -14.20 2.68
N ASN A 395 -7.28 -13.25 2.29
CA ASN A 395 -6.99 -12.03 3.04
C ASN A 395 -8.00 -10.95 2.64
N ILE A 396 -8.72 -10.39 3.61
CA ILE A 396 -9.76 -9.38 3.38
C ILE A 396 -9.69 -8.21 4.37
N GLY A 397 -10.34 -7.11 4.03
CA GLY A 397 -10.52 -5.91 4.84
C GLY A 397 -11.93 -5.30 4.70
N SER A 398 -12.92 -6.03 4.18
CA SER A 398 -14.30 -5.55 4.11
C SER A 398 -15.35 -6.67 3.97
N VAL A 399 -16.63 -6.34 4.21
CA VAL A 399 -17.76 -7.26 3.99
C VAL A 399 -17.92 -7.61 2.50
N ALA A 400 -17.64 -6.67 1.61
CA ALA A 400 -17.72 -6.88 0.17
C ALA A 400 -16.67 -7.90 -0.30
N GLU A 401 -15.44 -7.76 0.20
CA GLU A 401 -14.35 -8.70 -0.06
C GLU A 401 -14.63 -10.10 0.48
N ALA A 402 -15.33 -10.24 1.62
CA ALA A 402 -15.75 -11.56 2.11
C ALA A 402 -16.67 -12.28 1.11
N ARG A 403 -17.64 -11.56 0.52
CA ARG A 403 -18.54 -12.13 -0.50
C ARG A 403 -17.78 -12.49 -1.77
N GLN A 404 -16.91 -11.59 -2.21
CA GLN A 404 -16.07 -11.82 -3.39
C GLN A 404 -15.12 -13.00 -3.19
N ALA A 405 -14.55 -13.18 -2.00
CA ALA A 405 -13.72 -14.33 -1.67
C ALA A 405 -14.48 -15.66 -1.86
N VAL A 406 -15.75 -15.73 -1.42
CA VAL A 406 -16.60 -16.90 -1.63
C VAL A 406 -16.84 -17.15 -3.13
N GLU A 407 -17.12 -16.10 -3.91
CA GLU A 407 -17.29 -16.19 -5.37
C GLU A 407 -16.03 -16.70 -6.09
N PHE A 408 -14.84 -16.34 -5.59
CA PHE A 408 -13.55 -16.82 -6.10
C PHE A 408 -13.13 -18.19 -5.52
N GLY A 409 -14.00 -18.83 -4.74
CA GLY A 409 -13.81 -20.18 -4.24
C GLY A 409 -12.96 -20.29 -2.97
N ALA A 410 -12.83 -19.23 -2.17
CA ALA A 410 -12.18 -19.30 -0.86
C ALA A 410 -12.84 -20.38 0.03
N GLU A 411 -12.02 -21.13 0.77
CA GLU A 411 -12.48 -22.14 1.72
C GLU A 411 -12.67 -21.56 3.12
N ALA A 412 -11.92 -20.49 3.43
CA ALA A 412 -11.99 -19.73 4.67
C ALA A 412 -11.53 -18.27 4.44
N ILE A 413 -11.65 -17.44 5.47
CA ILE A 413 -10.89 -16.19 5.60
C ILE A 413 -9.74 -16.45 6.57
N GLY A 414 -8.50 -16.48 6.06
CA GLY A 414 -7.30 -16.72 6.88
C GLY A 414 -6.74 -15.45 7.51
N LEU A 415 -7.19 -14.28 7.02
CA LEU A 415 -6.87 -12.99 7.63
C LEU A 415 -7.94 -11.95 7.31
N LEU A 416 -8.76 -11.61 8.30
CA LEU A 416 -9.48 -10.33 8.32
C LEU A 416 -8.59 -9.28 8.99
N ARG A 417 -8.08 -8.35 8.18
CA ARG A 417 -7.39 -7.13 8.64
C ARG A 417 -8.43 -6.20 9.24
N THR A 418 -8.27 -5.78 10.50
CA THR A 418 -9.29 -4.97 11.20
C THR A 418 -8.98 -3.47 11.16
N GLU A 419 -7.81 -3.06 10.65
CA GLU A 419 -7.35 -1.67 10.67
C GLU A 419 -8.30 -0.73 9.90
N PHE A 420 -8.98 -1.21 8.86
CA PHE A 420 -9.97 -0.43 8.10
C PHE A 420 -11.14 0.09 8.97
N LEU A 421 -11.44 -0.58 10.08
CA LEU A 421 -12.45 -0.12 11.04
C LEU A 421 -11.99 1.10 11.83
N PHE A 422 -10.67 1.27 11.98
CA PHE A 422 -10.05 2.27 12.85
C PHE A 422 -9.49 3.48 12.07
N LEU A 423 -9.05 3.25 10.83
CA LEU A 423 -8.51 4.27 9.96
C LEU A 423 -9.60 5.26 9.49
N ASN A 424 -9.17 6.47 9.10
CA ASN A 424 -10.03 7.52 8.54
C ASN A 424 -11.20 7.95 9.44
N ARG A 425 -11.02 7.84 10.76
CA ARG A 425 -12.00 8.24 11.77
C ARG A 425 -11.45 9.30 12.72
N THR A 426 -12.35 10.07 13.31
CA THR A 426 -12.05 11.04 14.36
C THR A 426 -12.06 10.43 15.75
N GLU A 427 -12.59 9.22 15.91
CA GLU A 427 -12.69 8.49 17.16
C GLU A 427 -12.59 6.97 16.91
N ALA A 428 -12.28 6.21 17.96
CA ALA A 428 -12.21 4.76 17.88
C ALA A 428 -13.61 4.17 17.58
N PRO A 429 -13.73 3.13 16.74
CA PRO A 429 -15.00 2.53 16.40
C PRO A 429 -15.67 1.90 17.63
N SER A 430 -16.97 2.15 17.80
CA SER A 430 -17.75 1.60 18.90
C SER A 430 -17.87 0.07 18.83
N GLU A 431 -18.14 -0.57 19.97
CA GLU A 431 -18.42 -2.01 20.03
C GLU A 431 -19.54 -2.41 19.05
N GLU A 432 -20.63 -1.63 19.00
CA GLU A 432 -21.78 -1.96 18.15
C GLU A 432 -21.43 -1.91 16.67
N TYR A 433 -20.70 -0.89 16.24
CA TYR A 433 -20.25 -0.79 14.84
C TYR A 433 -19.33 -1.95 14.45
N GLN A 434 -18.37 -2.29 15.32
CA GLN A 434 -17.48 -3.43 15.08
C GLN A 434 -18.27 -4.75 15.05
N PHE A 435 -19.22 -4.94 15.96
CA PHE A 435 -20.08 -6.12 16.01
C PHE A 435 -20.89 -6.29 14.73
N GLU A 436 -21.53 -5.24 14.23
CA GLU A 436 -22.30 -5.27 12.98
C GLU A 436 -21.43 -5.73 11.80
N VAL A 437 -20.22 -5.16 11.67
CA VAL A 437 -19.30 -5.55 10.60
C VAL A 437 -18.84 -7.00 10.73
N TYR A 438 -18.42 -7.43 11.92
CA TYR A 438 -17.98 -8.82 12.13
C TYR A 438 -19.13 -9.82 11.93
N ARG A 439 -20.35 -9.50 12.38
CA ARG A 439 -21.55 -10.32 12.14
C ARG A 439 -21.82 -10.46 10.65
N ASP A 440 -21.78 -9.36 9.90
CA ASP A 440 -22.10 -9.36 8.48
C ASP A 440 -21.06 -10.15 7.67
N ILE A 441 -19.78 -10.11 8.08
CA ILE A 441 -18.73 -10.98 7.52
C ILE A 441 -19.00 -12.45 7.87
N ALA A 442 -19.31 -12.77 9.13
CA ALA A 442 -19.60 -14.14 9.57
C ALA A 442 -20.76 -14.76 8.77
N LEU A 443 -21.84 -13.99 8.56
CA LEU A 443 -22.98 -14.41 7.76
C LEU A 443 -22.64 -14.57 6.27
N ALA A 444 -21.82 -13.67 5.71
CA ALA A 444 -21.39 -13.75 4.31
C ALA A 444 -20.56 -15.00 4.00
N MET A 445 -19.85 -15.53 5.00
CA MET A 445 -18.98 -16.70 4.83
C MET A 445 -19.72 -18.04 4.91
N ASP A 446 -21.02 -18.05 5.25
CA ASP A 446 -21.88 -19.23 5.26
C ASP A 446 -21.22 -20.41 6.00
N ASN A 447 -20.90 -20.18 7.28
CA ASN A 447 -20.25 -21.11 8.21
C ASN A 447 -18.81 -21.53 7.87
N ARG A 448 -18.20 -20.97 6.82
CA ARG A 448 -16.74 -21.09 6.61
C ARG A 448 -15.98 -20.34 7.72
N PRO A 449 -14.79 -20.82 8.12
CA PRO A 449 -14.02 -20.17 9.17
C PRO A 449 -13.56 -18.76 8.79
N VAL A 450 -13.49 -17.88 9.79
CA VAL A 450 -12.97 -16.51 9.65
C VAL A 450 -12.00 -16.21 10.78
N ILE A 451 -10.74 -15.98 10.42
CA ILE A 451 -9.70 -15.55 11.35
C ILE A 451 -9.69 -14.03 11.42
N ILE A 452 -10.12 -13.48 12.56
CA ILE A 452 -10.11 -12.05 12.82
C ILE A 452 -8.81 -11.70 13.54
N ARG A 453 -7.96 -10.92 12.87
CA ARG A 453 -6.76 -10.37 13.50
C ARG A 453 -7.14 -9.14 14.32
N THR A 454 -6.80 -9.13 15.61
CA THR A 454 -6.98 -7.93 16.43
C THR A 454 -6.15 -6.78 15.88
N LEU A 455 -6.46 -5.55 16.28
CA LEU A 455 -5.86 -4.34 15.75
C LEU A 455 -4.32 -4.41 15.68
N ASP A 456 -3.75 -4.37 14.47
CA ASP A 456 -2.31 -4.27 14.22
C ASP A 456 -1.99 -2.89 13.63
N ILE A 457 -1.81 -1.93 14.53
CA ILE A 457 -1.47 -0.57 14.17
C ILE A 457 -0.31 -0.07 15.04
N GLY A 458 0.52 0.81 14.47
CA GLY A 458 1.75 1.31 15.07
C GLY A 458 2.09 2.73 14.59
N GLY A 459 3.32 3.18 14.85
CA GLY A 459 3.76 4.53 14.48
C GLY A 459 3.81 4.81 12.97
N ASP A 460 3.82 3.78 12.11
CA ASP A 460 3.76 3.87 10.66
C ASP A 460 2.34 4.20 10.14
N LYS A 461 1.31 3.90 10.95
CA LYS A 461 -0.11 4.13 10.65
C LYS A 461 -0.80 4.86 11.80
N PRO A 462 -0.45 6.14 12.05
CA PRO A 462 -0.89 6.82 13.26
C PRO A 462 -2.42 7.00 13.30
N LEU A 463 -3.05 6.59 14.40
CA LEU A 463 -4.46 6.90 14.70
C LEU A 463 -4.52 8.24 15.45
N PRO A 464 -5.01 9.34 14.83
CA PRO A 464 -4.91 10.67 15.43
C PRO A 464 -5.63 10.81 16.78
N TYR A 465 -6.70 10.04 17.00
CA TYR A 465 -7.46 10.05 18.25
C TYR A 465 -6.82 9.25 19.38
N LEU A 466 -5.80 8.43 19.09
CA LEU A 466 -5.05 7.74 20.13
C LEU A 466 -3.93 8.59 20.71
N ASN A 467 -3.48 9.67 20.06
CA ASN A 467 -2.37 10.50 20.57
C ASN A 467 -1.15 9.65 20.98
N LEU A 468 -0.73 8.70 20.13
CA LEU A 468 0.44 7.87 20.41
C LEU A 468 1.73 8.70 20.28
N PRO A 469 2.69 8.54 21.20
CA PRO A 469 3.98 9.21 21.07
C PRO A 469 4.66 8.76 19.77
N PRO A 470 5.41 9.63 19.09
CA PRO A 470 6.25 9.22 17.97
C PRO A 470 7.34 8.26 18.47
N GLU A 471 7.74 7.34 17.62
CA GLU A 471 8.81 6.38 17.89
C GLU A 471 9.85 6.48 16.78
N GLU A 472 11.15 6.44 17.12
CA GLU A 472 12.23 6.48 16.13
C GLU A 472 12.14 5.32 15.14
N ASN A 473 11.72 4.15 15.63
CA ASN A 473 11.56 2.93 14.84
C ASN A 473 10.14 2.40 15.04
N PRO A 474 9.14 2.93 14.30
CA PRO A 474 7.74 2.53 14.45
C PRO A 474 7.51 1.03 14.31
N PHE A 475 8.24 0.39 13.40
CA PHE A 475 8.19 -1.07 13.22
C PHE A 475 8.75 -1.83 14.42
N LEU A 476 9.61 -1.25 15.27
CA LEU A 476 10.16 -1.92 16.45
C LEU A 476 9.48 -1.50 17.77
N GLY A 477 8.52 -0.57 17.71
CA GLY A 477 7.93 0.07 18.88
C GLY A 477 6.58 -0.49 19.34
N GLN A 478 5.71 0.41 19.80
CA GLN A 478 4.40 0.16 20.37
C GLN A 478 3.35 -0.06 19.27
N ARG A 479 3.43 -1.24 18.65
CA ARG A 479 2.48 -1.71 17.62
C ARG A 479 1.78 -3.00 18.00
N GLY A 480 0.65 -3.26 17.33
CA GLY A 480 -0.11 -4.51 17.49
C GLY A 480 -0.50 -4.79 18.93
N ILE A 481 -0.25 -6.02 19.40
CA ILE A 481 -0.64 -6.43 20.76
C ILE A 481 -0.06 -5.54 21.86
N ARG A 482 1.15 -4.98 21.67
CA ARG A 482 1.79 -4.11 22.68
C ARG A 482 0.98 -2.82 22.91
N LEU A 483 0.45 -2.24 21.84
CA LEU A 483 -0.45 -1.09 21.92
C LEU A 483 -1.77 -1.50 22.61
N CYS A 484 -2.35 -2.63 22.20
CA CYS A 484 -3.59 -3.14 22.74
C CYS A 484 -3.49 -3.46 24.25
N LEU A 485 -2.36 -3.98 24.73
CA LEU A 485 -2.12 -4.26 26.15
C LEU A 485 -1.84 -2.97 26.95
N ALA A 486 -1.19 -1.99 26.34
CA ALA A 486 -1.01 -0.67 26.97
C ALA A 486 -2.30 0.15 27.00
N ARG A 487 -3.28 -0.15 26.13
CA ARG A 487 -4.61 0.46 26.09
C ARG A 487 -5.70 -0.61 26.05
N PRO A 488 -5.93 -1.33 27.17
CA PRO A 488 -6.80 -2.49 27.23
C PRO A 488 -8.23 -2.22 26.73
N GLU A 489 -8.76 -1.02 26.91
CA GLU A 489 -10.12 -0.67 26.46
C GLU A 489 -10.31 -0.80 24.94
N LEU A 490 -9.27 -0.55 24.14
CA LEU A 490 -9.32 -0.75 22.68
C LEU A 490 -9.50 -2.23 22.36
N LEU A 491 -8.67 -3.08 22.97
CA LEU A 491 -8.71 -4.52 22.77
C LEU A 491 -10.02 -5.10 23.33
N ARG A 492 -10.44 -4.67 24.51
CA ARG A 492 -11.66 -5.12 25.17
C ARG A 492 -12.90 -4.83 24.34
N THR A 493 -13.02 -3.61 23.79
CA THR A 493 -14.10 -3.21 22.88
C THR A 493 -14.13 -4.13 21.65
N GLN A 494 -12.98 -4.38 21.04
CA GLN A 494 -12.87 -5.24 19.87
C GLN A 494 -13.20 -6.71 20.20
N LEU A 495 -12.67 -7.27 21.29
CA LEU A 495 -12.94 -8.63 21.73
C LEU A 495 -14.43 -8.85 22.03
N ARG A 496 -15.09 -7.87 22.68
CA ARG A 496 -16.54 -7.91 22.94
C ARG A 496 -17.33 -8.01 21.64
N ALA A 497 -16.98 -7.18 20.65
CA ALA A 497 -17.62 -7.20 19.34
C ALA A 497 -17.42 -8.54 18.61
N ILE A 498 -16.20 -9.09 18.61
CA ILE A 498 -15.90 -10.39 17.98
C ILE A 498 -16.66 -11.53 18.66
N LEU A 499 -16.64 -11.60 19.99
CA LEU A 499 -17.30 -12.66 20.76
C LEU A 499 -18.84 -12.60 20.66
N ARG A 500 -19.41 -11.40 20.52
CA ARG A 500 -20.84 -11.24 20.16
C ARG A 500 -21.13 -11.77 18.76
N ALA A 501 -20.27 -11.47 17.79
CA ALA A 501 -20.41 -11.92 16.41
C ALA A 501 -20.19 -13.44 16.23
N ALA A 502 -19.44 -14.10 17.12
CA ALA A 502 -19.16 -15.54 17.09
C ALA A 502 -20.43 -16.42 17.20
N LYS A 503 -21.58 -15.85 17.61
CA LYS A 503 -22.87 -16.54 17.60
C LYS A 503 -23.48 -16.69 16.19
N PHE A 504 -22.91 -16.02 15.18
CA PHE A 504 -23.45 -15.95 13.82
C PHE A 504 -22.60 -16.70 12.78
N GLY A 505 -21.46 -17.28 13.17
CA GLY A 505 -20.59 -18.04 12.28
C GLY A 505 -19.32 -18.53 12.97
N HIS A 506 -18.47 -19.24 12.24
CA HIS A 506 -17.23 -19.80 12.78
C HIS A 506 -16.11 -18.75 12.80
N LEU A 507 -15.99 -18.02 13.92
CA LEU A 507 -14.94 -17.03 14.12
C LEU A 507 -13.77 -17.58 14.93
N ARG A 508 -12.56 -17.18 14.55
CA ARG A 508 -11.31 -17.38 15.28
C ARG A 508 -10.68 -16.03 15.59
N ILE A 509 -9.92 -15.93 16.68
CA ILE A 509 -9.21 -14.70 17.05
C ILE A 509 -7.71 -14.94 16.90
N MET A 510 -7.02 -14.00 16.26
CA MET A 510 -5.57 -14.03 16.12
C MET A 510 -4.94 -12.73 16.62
N PHE A 511 -3.88 -12.86 17.41
CA PHE A 511 -3.15 -11.71 17.95
C PHE A 511 -1.86 -11.41 17.15
N PRO A 512 -1.68 -10.17 16.64
CA PRO A 512 -0.47 -9.73 15.95
C PRO A 512 0.66 -9.38 16.93
N MET A 513 1.91 -9.40 16.46
CA MET A 513 3.09 -8.89 17.14
C MET A 513 3.40 -9.53 18.50
N ILE A 514 2.88 -10.74 18.75
CA ILE A 514 3.23 -11.53 19.95
C ILE A 514 4.73 -11.79 19.91
N THR A 515 5.43 -11.36 20.96
CA THR A 515 6.89 -11.53 21.07
C THR A 515 7.26 -12.46 22.20
N SER A 516 6.56 -12.35 23.34
CA SER A 516 6.83 -13.13 24.54
C SER A 516 5.61 -13.92 25.01
N PHE A 517 5.83 -14.87 25.92
CA PHE A 517 4.76 -15.67 26.50
C PHE A 517 3.85 -14.84 27.43
N GLU A 518 4.40 -13.77 28.02
CA GLU A 518 3.64 -12.80 28.81
C GLU A 518 2.65 -12.02 27.95
N ASP A 519 3.03 -11.62 26.72
CA ASP A 519 2.11 -10.98 25.77
C ASP A 519 0.88 -11.88 25.53
N TRP A 520 1.14 -13.16 25.24
CA TRP A 520 0.10 -14.17 25.03
C TRP A 520 -0.78 -14.36 26.26
N THR A 521 -0.18 -14.54 27.43
CA THR A 521 -0.92 -14.78 28.67
C THR A 521 -1.83 -13.60 29.00
N ALA A 522 -1.35 -12.37 28.80
CA ALA A 522 -2.14 -11.15 29.00
C ALA A 522 -3.30 -11.03 28.00
N ALA A 523 -3.06 -11.34 26.73
CA ALA A 523 -4.09 -11.34 25.69
C ALA A 523 -5.18 -12.39 25.96
N LYS A 524 -4.78 -13.64 26.25
CA LYS A 524 -5.69 -14.75 26.58
C LYS A 524 -6.56 -14.42 27.79
N ARG A 525 -5.98 -13.83 28.85
CA ARG A 525 -6.74 -13.40 30.04
C ARG A 525 -7.86 -12.42 29.69
N LEU A 526 -7.59 -11.44 28.83
CA LEU A 526 -8.60 -10.47 28.41
C LEU A 526 -9.73 -11.14 27.60
N VAL A 527 -9.43 -12.14 26.77
CA VAL A 527 -10.46 -12.93 26.08
C VAL A 527 -11.33 -13.67 27.10
N ASP A 528 -10.71 -14.36 28.06
CA ASP A 528 -11.44 -15.14 29.06
C ASP A 528 -12.35 -14.27 29.94
N GLU A 529 -11.87 -13.11 30.38
CA GLU A 529 -12.65 -12.11 31.12
C GLU A 529 -13.87 -11.65 30.30
N VAL A 530 -13.66 -11.23 29.05
CA VAL A 530 -14.74 -10.74 28.20
C VAL A 530 -15.74 -11.84 27.84
N ARG A 531 -15.25 -13.06 27.57
CA ARG A 531 -16.09 -14.22 27.25
C ARG A 531 -17.00 -14.57 28.42
N ALA A 532 -16.46 -14.56 29.65
CA ALA A 532 -17.24 -14.79 30.87
C ALA A 532 -18.29 -13.71 31.09
N GLU A 533 -17.97 -12.43 30.83
CA GLU A 533 -18.91 -11.31 30.95
C GLU A 533 -20.08 -11.38 29.95
N LEU A 534 -19.83 -11.90 28.75
CA LEU A 534 -20.81 -11.98 27.67
C LEU A 534 -21.57 -13.30 27.60
N ASP A 535 -21.18 -14.30 28.40
CA ASP A 535 -21.60 -15.70 28.24
C ASP A 535 -21.50 -16.15 26.77
N ALA A 536 -20.33 -15.91 26.18
CA ALA A 536 -20.05 -16.19 24.78
C ALA A 536 -19.48 -17.61 24.59
N PRO A 537 -19.75 -18.26 23.44
CA PRO A 537 -19.17 -19.57 23.14
C PRO A 537 -17.63 -19.49 23.09
N PRO A 538 -16.92 -20.62 23.33
CA PRO A 538 -15.49 -20.68 23.09
C PRO A 538 -15.19 -20.44 21.61
N VAL A 539 -14.08 -19.76 21.35
CA VAL A 539 -13.54 -19.50 20.01
C VAL A 539 -12.08 -19.94 19.97
N GLU A 540 -11.61 -20.40 18.82
CA GLU A 540 -10.20 -20.76 18.65
C GLU A 540 -9.32 -19.51 18.73
N LEU A 541 -8.24 -19.60 19.50
CA LEU A 541 -7.29 -18.52 19.72
C LEU A 541 -5.94 -18.88 19.12
N GLY A 542 -5.46 -18.05 18.21
CA GLY A 542 -4.15 -18.19 17.59
C GLY A 542 -3.28 -16.95 17.76
N ILE A 543 -2.02 -17.08 17.35
CA ILE A 543 -1.09 -15.95 17.29
C ILE A 543 -0.48 -15.86 15.90
N MET A 544 -0.17 -14.62 15.49
CA MET A 544 0.60 -14.40 14.28
C MET A 544 2.08 -14.61 14.58
N ILE A 545 2.72 -15.54 13.87
CA ILE A 545 4.16 -15.77 13.93
C ILE A 545 4.82 -14.85 12.90
N GLU A 546 5.08 -13.62 13.34
CA GLU A 546 5.68 -12.57 12.52
C GLU A 546 6.92 -11.94 13.16
N VAL A 547 7.25 -12.31 14.39
CA VAL A 547 8.47 -11.90 15.09
C VAL A 547 9.37 -13.12 15.24
N PRO A 548 10.69 -13.03 14.95
CA PRO A 548 11.60 -14.17 15.05
C PRO A 548 11.61 -14.83 16.43
N ALA A 549 11.47 -14.04 17.50
CA ALA A 549 11.35 -14.55 18.87
C ALA A 549 10.16 -15.50 19.04
N ALA A 550 9.01 -15.20 18.42
CA ALA A 550 7.83 -16.06 18.48
C ALA A 550 8.03 -17.38 17.71
N ALA A 551 8.68 -17.32 16.54
CA ALA A 551 9.03 -18.52 15.78
C ALA A 551 10.04 -19.42 16.55
N LEU A 552 10.97 -18.83 17.28
CA LEU A 552 11.94 -19.56 18.12
C LEU A 552 11.31 -20.18 19.37
N LEU A 553 10.19 -19.63 19.86
CA LEU A 553 9.42 -20.12 21.01
C LEU A 553 8.14 -20.85 20.59
N ALA A 554 8.02 -21.24 19.32
CA ALA A 554 6.79 -21.82 18.78
C ALA A 554 6.37 -23.10 19.53
N ASP A 555 7.32 -23.90 20.02
CA ASP A 555 7.08 -25.10 20.82
C ASP A 555 6.41 -24.81 22.15
N VAL A 556 6.79 -23.69 22.79
CA VAL A 556 6.18 -23.20 24.04
C VAL A 556 4.76 -22.68 23.76
N PHE A 557 4.58 -21.86 22.72
CA PHE A 557 3.26 -21.34 22.37
C PHE A 557 2.28 -22.44 21.93
N ALA A 558 2.77 -23.47 21.23
CA ALA A 558 1.94 -24.55 20.67
C ALA A 558 1.20 -25.36 21.74
N GLN A 559 1.68 -25.33 23.00
CA GLN A 559 0.99 -25.96 24.14
C GLN A 559 -0.29 -25.22 24.55
N GLU A 560 -0.42 -23.93 24.20
CA GLU A 560 -1.47 -23.04 24.72
C GLU A 560 -2.40 -22.49 23.63
N VAL A 561 -1.91 -22.29 22.41
CA VAL A 561 -2.70 -21.76 21.29
C VAL A 561 -3.41 -22.88 20.54
N ASP A 562 -4.44 -22.54 19.76
CA ASP A 562 -5.15 -23.46 18.88
C ASP A 562 -4.50 -23.55 17.49
N PHE A 563 -3.88 -22.46 17.02
CA PHE A 563 -3.23 -22.40 15.72
C PHE A 563 -2.19 -21.27 15.64
N PHE A 564 -1.37 -21.34 14.59
CA PHE A 564 -0.49 -20.24 14.18
C PHE A 564 -0.88 -19.74 12.78
N SER A 565 -0.62 -18.46 12.51
CA SER A 565 -0.55 -17.96 11.13
C SER A 565 0.74 -17.16 10.95
N ILE A 566 1.52 -17.47 9.91
CA ILE A 566 2.81 -16.82 9.67
C ILE A 566 2.60 -15.55 8.85
N GLY A 567 2.92 -14.41 9.45
CA GLY A 567 2.96 -13.11 8.77
C GLY A 567 4.31 -12.90 8.08
N THR A 568 4.52 -13.48 6.89
CA THR A 568 5.86 -13.51 6.25
C THR A 568 6.43 -12.14 5.94
N ASN A 569 5.60 -11.13 5.74
CA ASN A 569 6.07 -9.77 5.42
C ASN A 569 6.86 -9.18 6.60
N ASP A 570 6.28 -9.22 7.80
CA ASP A 570 6.92 -8.76 9.03
C ASP A 570 8.01 -9.75 9.50
N LEU A 571 7.80 -11.07 9.37
CA LEU A 571 8.81 -12.06 9.71
C LEU A 571 10.10 -11.87 8.89
N THR A 572 9.98 -11.64 7.59
CA THR A 572 11.12 -11.37 6.70
C THR A 572 11.84 -10.10 7.11
N GLN A 573 11.08 -9.02 7.32
CA GLN A 573 11.62 -7.72 7.73
C GLN A 573 12.45 -7.84 9.03
N TYR A 574 11.91 -8.47 10.07
CA TYR A 574 12.62 -8.58 11.35
C TYR A 574 13.73 -9.62 11.34
N THR A 575 13.61 -10.70 10.55
CA THR A 575 14.66 -11.72 10.42
C THR A 575 15.87 -11.17 9.69
N LEU A 576 15.65 -10.37 8.64
CA LEU A 576 16.70 -9.79 7.82
C LEU A 576 17.15 -8.40 8.30
N ALA A 577 16.42 -7.81 9.25
CA ALA A 577 16.59 -6.42 9.68
C ALA A 577 16.51 -5.42 8.52
N ILE A 578 15.56 -5.64 7.61
CA ILE A 578 15.33 -4.79 6.43
C ILE A 578 13.91 -4.26 6.48
N ASP A 579 13.77 -2.94 6.61
CA ASP A 579 12.48 -2.27 6.43
C ASP A 579 12.00 -2.45 4.99
N ARG A 580 10.82 -3.06 4.81
CA ARG A 580 10.23 -3.31 3.49
C ARG A 580 9.87 -2.04 2.73
N THR A 581 9.81 -0.90 3.42
CA THR A 581 9.57 0.42 2.81
C THR A 581 10.88 1.13 2.46
N HIS A 582 12.04 0.56 2.82
CA HIS A 582 13.33 1.18 2.57
C HIS A 582 13.64 1.21 1.06
N PRO A 583 13.92 2.39 0.47
CA PRO A 583 14.01 2.55 -0.98
C PRO A 583 15.13 1.72 -1.63
N LEU A 584 16.26 1.54 -0.93
CA LEU A 584 17.43 0.83 -1.47
C LEU A 584 17.51 -0.66 -1.07
N LEU A 585 16.79 -1.07 -0.02
CA LEU A 585 16.97 -2.38 0.60
C LEU A 585 15.76 -3.27 0.48
N SER A 586 14.57 -2.71 0.20
CA SER A 586 13.32 -3.47 0.06
C SER A 586 13.40 -4.60 -0.96
N GLU A 587 14.17 -4.44 -2.05
CA GLU A 587 14.42 -5.51 -3.03
C GLU A 587 15.17 -6.73 -2.45
N GLN A 588 15.90 -6.55 -1.35
CA GLN A 588 16.63 -7.62 -0.67
C GLN A 588 15.78 -8.33 0.40
N ALA A 589 14.60 -7.81 0.73
CA ALA A 589 13.67 -8.42 1.67
C ALA A 589 12.89 -9.58 1.01
N ASP A 590 13.58 -10.70 0.74
CA ASP A 590 12.99 -11.88 0.09
C ASP A 590 12.50 -12.91 1.12
N GLY A 591 11.21 -13.23 1.10
CA GLY A 591 10.60 -14.24 1.98
C GLY A 591 11.07 -15.68 1.72
N LEU A 592 11.68 -15.96 0.56
CA LEU A 592 12.36 -17.23 0.27
C LEU A 592 13.78 -17.31 0.85
N HIS A 593 14.21 -16.32 1.62
CA HIS A 593 15.50 -16.39 2.29
C HIS A 593 15.59 -17.64 3.19
N PRO A 594 16.66 -18.45 3.11
CA PRO A 594 16.77 -19.70 3.87
C PRO A 594 16.59 -19.55 5.38
N ALA A 595 16.97 -18.41 5.96
CA ALA A 595 16.69 -18.11 7.38
C ALA A 595 15.19 -18.04 7.68
N VAL A 596 14.40 -17.39 6.82
CA VAL A 596 12.94 -17.28 6.96
C VAL A 596 12.30 -18.66 6.79
N LEU A 597 12.71 -19.42 5.77
CA LEU A 597 12.23 -20.79 5.55
C LEU A 597 12.49 -21.72 6.74
N ARG A 598 13.64 -21.57 7.42
CA ARG A 598 13.95 -22.32 8.65
C ARG A 598 13.06 -21.93 9.82
N LEU A 599 12.72 -20.64 9.97
CA LEU A 599 11.76 -20.19 10.98
C LEU A 599 10.36 -20.74 10.70
N ILE A 600 9.93 -20.77 9.44
CA ILE A 600 8.67 -21.39 9.01
C ILE A 600 8.68 -22.87 9.37
N LYS A 601 9.73 -23.60 8.98
CA LYS A 601 9.89 -25.03 9.33
C LYS A 601 9.77 -25.28 10.83
N ASN A 602 10.52 -24.53 11.64
CA ASN A 602 10.51 -24.71 13.09
C ASN A 602 9.10 -24.47 13.67
N THR A 603 8.41 -23.46 13.17
CA THR A 603 7.03 -23.14 13.57
C THR A 603 6.07 -24.29 13.24
N VAL A 604 6.13 -24.82 12.01
CA VAL A 604 5.30 -25.96 11.59
C VAL A 604 5.58 -27.20 12.43
N GLN A 605 6.86 -27.53 12.62
CA GLN A 605 7.25 -28.71 13.42
C GLN A 605 6.77 -28.60 14.87
N ALA A 606 6.90 -27.42 15.48
CA ALA A 606 6.41 -27.16 16.83
C ALA A 606 4.88 -27.33 16.93
N ALA A 607 4.13 -26.74 16.00
CA ALA A 607 2.69 -26.81 15.96
C ALA A 607 2.18 -28.24 15.80
N HIS A 608 2.69 -28.96 14.78
CA HIS A 608 2.30 -30.33 14.48
C HIS A 608 2.64 -31.29 15.62
N SER A 609 3.78 -31.08 16.31
CA SER A 609 4.16 -31.86 17.49
C SER A 609 3.17 -31.71 18.66
N ALA A 610 2.45 -30.59 18.72
CA ALA A 610 1.39 -30.33 19.70
C ALA A 610 -0.03 -30.60 19.15
N GLY A 611 -0.15 -31.16 17.93
CA GLY A 611 -1.44 -31.40 17.27
C GLY A 611 -2.18 -30.13 16.82
N LYS A 612 -1.44 -29.02 16.62
CA LYS A 612 -1.94 -27.73 16.13
C LYS A 612 -1.60 -27.57 14.64
N TRP A 613 -2.22 -26.61 13.98
CA TRP A 613 -2.03 -26.34 12.55
C TRP A 613 -1.43 -24.94 12.31
N VAL A 614 -0.84 -24.74 11.13
CA VAL A 614 -0.15 -23.50 10.74
C VAL A 614 -0.65 -22.99 9.39
N GLY A 615 -1.14 -21.75 9.39
CA GLY A 615 -1.41 -20.99 8.18
C GLY A 615 -0.28 -20.04 7.79
N VAL A 616 -0.36 -19.49 6.57
CA VAL A 616 0.49 -18.39 6.09
C VAL A 616 -0.40 -17.33 5.44
N CYS A 617 -0.37 -16.09 5.94
CA CYS A 617 -1.21 -14.99 5.43
C CYS A 617 -0.42 -13.83 4.80
N GLY A 618 0.91 -13.93 4.73
CA GLY A 618 1.75 -12.98 4.00
C GLY A 618 1.78 -13.24 2.49
N GLU A 619 2.38 -12.32 1.74
CA GLU A 619 2.38 -12.39 0.26
C GLU A 619 3.07 -13.65 -0.30
N LEU A 620 3.96 -14.24 0.51
CA LEU A 620 4.65 -15.49 0.18
C LEU A 620 3.67 -16.66 -0.06
N ALA A 621 2.46 -16.63 0.52
CA ALA A 621 1.44 -17.66 0.31
C ALA A 621 0.90 -17.71 -1.14
N ALA A 622 1.11 -16.65 -1.94
CA ALA A 622 0.72 -16.59 -3.34
C ALA A 622 1.92 -16.60 -4.31
N ASP A 623 3.17 -16.59 -3.81
CA ASP A 623 4.35 -16.65 -4.65
C ASP A 623 4.47 -18.04 -5.29
N ALA A 624 4.53 -18.06 -6.62
CA ALA A 624 4.55 -19.31 -7.37
C ALA A 624 5.73 -20.20 -6.96
N HIS A 625 6.92 -19.68 -6.69
CA HIS A 625 8.06 -20.49 -6.21
C HIS A 625 7.90 -20.93 -4.76
N ALA A 626 7.23 -20.13 -3.92
CA ALA A 626 7.11 -20.40 -2.49
C ALA A 626 6.01 -21.40 -2.12
N VAL A 627 4.84 -21.36 -2.79
CA VAL A 627 3.73 -22.32 -2.54
C VAL A 627 4.19 -23.78 -2.40
N PRO A 628 4.96 -24.36 -3.34
CA PRO A 628 5.39 -25.76 -3.20
C PRO A 628 6.39 -25.96 -2.06
N VAL A 629 7.19 -24.96 -1.71
CA VAL A 629 8.10 -25.02 -0.56
C VAL A 629 7.31 -25.00 0.74
N LEU A 630 6.34 -24.08 0.89
CA LEU A 630 5.49 -23.96 2.08
C LEU A 630 4.69 -25.25 2.34
N VAL A 631 4.07 -25.81 1.30
CA VAL A 631 3.35 -27.08 1.39
C VAL A 631 4.30 -28.22 1.76
N GLY A 632 5.50 -28.27 1.17
CA GLY A 632 6.52 -29.24 1.51
C GLY A 632 7.06 -29.13 2.93
N LEU A 633 7.05 -27.93 3.52
CA LEU A 633 7.38 -27.69 4.92
C LEU A 633 6.26 -28.13 5.87
N GLY A 634 5.05 -28.38 5.37
CA GLY A 634 3.88 -28.81 6.13
C GLY A 634 2.92 -27.69 6.53
N VAL A 635 2.91 -26.57 5.81
CA VAL A 635 1.88 -25.52 6.02
C VAL A 635 0.49 -26.08 5.68
N ASP A 636 -0.49 -25.85 6.55
CA ASP A 636 -1.84 -26.40 6.48
C ASP A 636 -2.84 -25.46 5.76
N GLU A 637 -2.62 -24.15 5.84
CA GLU A 637 -3.48 -23.11 5.26
C GLU A 637 -2.65 -22.05 4.49
N LEU A 638 -3.08 -21.69 3.28
CA LEU A 638 -2.52 -20.58 2.50
C LEU A 638 -3.59 -19.49 2.33
N SER A 639 -3.41 -18.35 3.00
CA SER A 639 -4.32 -17.21 2.91
C SER A 639 -3.76 -16.14 1.98
N VAL A 640 -4.46 -15.92 0.86
CA VAL A 640 -3.96 -15.14 -0.29
C VAL A 640 -4.90 -14.00 -0.68
N SER A 641 -4.47 -13.13 -1.60
CA SER A 641 -5.40 -12.15 -2.18
C SER A 641 -6.49 -12.85 -3.00
N ILE A 642 -7.69 -12.26 -3.03
CA ILE A 642 -8.87 -12.86 -3.69
C ILE A 642 -8.58 -13.31 -5.13
N PRO A 643 -7.94 -12.49 -6.00
CA PRO A 643 -7.67 -12.92 -7.37
C PRO A 643 -6.69 -14.09 -7.50
N ALA A 644 -5.88 -14.37 -6.48
CA ALA A 644 -4.88 -15.43 -6.50
C ALA A 644 -5.44 -16.81 -6.11
N ILE A 645 -6.62 -16.88 -5.49
CA ILE A 645 -7.23 -18.13 -4.99
C ILE A 645 -7.29 -19.21 -6.08
N PRO A 646 -7.84 -18.96 -7.29
CA PRO A 646 -7.98 -20.00 -8.31
C PRO A 646 -6.63 -20.54 -8.79
N THR A 647 -5.65 -19.65 -8.96
CA THR A 647 -4.30 -19.99 -9.42
C THR A 647 -3.55 -20.81 -8.38
N VAL A 648 -3.59 -20.42 -7.10
CA VAL A 648 -2.95 -21.19 -6.01
C VAL A 648 -3.59 -22.57 -5.90
N LYS A 649 -4.93 -22.66 -5.95
CA LYS A 649 -5.63 -23.95 -5.96
C LYS A 649 -5.23 -24.85 -7.12
N ALA A 650 -5.11 -24.30 -8.32
CA ALA A 650 -4.67 -25.06 -9.49
C ALA A 650 -3.21 -25.52 -9.37
N GLN A 651 -2.35 -24.67 -8.83
CA GLN A 651 -0.96 -24.99 -8.55
C GLN A 651 -0.84 -26.15 -7.55
N LEU A 652 -1.58 -26.12 -6.45
CA LEU A 652 -1.62 -27.21 -5.47
C LEU A 652 -1.99 -28.53 -6.14
N ARG A 653 -3.05 -28.54 -6.97
CA ARG A 653 -3.50 -29.75 -7.69
C ARG A 653 -2.48 -30.29 -8.69
N SER A 654 -1.45 -29.52 -9.06
CA SER A 654 -0.41 -29.92 -10.00
C SER A 654 0.83 -30.55 -9.33
N ILE A 655 0.94 -30.50 -8.00
CA ILE A 655 2.11 -30.99 -7.27
C ILE A 655 1.71 -32.04 -6.22
N ALA A 656 2.43 -33.16 -6.18
CA ALA A 656 2.30 -34.14 -5.10
C ALA A 656 3.02 -33.64 -3.84
N LEU A 657 2.45 -33.90 -2.66
CA LEU A 657 3.04 -33.54 -1.37
C LEU A 657 4.46 -34.12 -1.22
N SER A 658 4.66 -35.37 -1.62
CA SER A 658 5.98 -36.02 -1.57
C SER A 658 7.06 -35.25 -2.37
N THR A 659 6.71 -34.75 -3.55
CA THR A 659 7.61 -33.89 -4.37
C THR A 659 7.85 -32.55 -3.68
N ALA A 660 6.80 -31.95 -3.11
CA ALA A 660 6.89 -30.70 -2.38
C ALA A 660 7.82 -30.82 -1.17
N GLN A 661 7.72 -31.90 -0.40
CA GLN A 661 8.57 -32.21 0.76
C GLN A 661 10.04 -32.35 0.35
N HIS A 662 10.33 -33.09 -0.72
CA HIS A 662 11.70 -33.23 -1.21
C HIS A 662 12.28 -31.89 -1.68
N LEU A 663 11.48 -31.08 -2.37
CA LEU A 663 11.85 -29.73 -2.77
C LEU A 663 12.17 -28.87 -1.53
N ALA A 664 11.29 -28.88 -0.52
CA ALA A 664 11.48 -28.11 0.70
C ALA A 664 12.79 -28.47 1.41
N GLU A 665 13.12 -29.76 1.53
CA GLU A 665 14.39 -30.23 2.09
C GLU A 665 15.61 -29.65 1.37
N GLN A 666 15.60 -29.62 0.04
CA GLN A 666 16.70 -29.04 -0.75
C GLN A 666 16.79 -27.52 -0.58
N THR A 667 15.66 -26.81 -0.54
CA THR A 667 15.66 -25.35 -0.37
C THR A 667 16.20 -24.91 0.98
N LEU A 668 16.01 -25.71 2.05
CA LEU A 668 16.57 -25.43 3.37
C LEU A 668 18.11 -25.53 3.42
N ALA A 669 18.71 -26.27 2.49
CA ALA A 669 20.15 -26.41 2.33
C ALA A 669 20.79 -25.30 1.49
N CYS A 670 19.99 -24.48 0.80
CA CYS A 670 20.48 -23.34 0.04
C CYS A 670 21.06 -22.25 0.95
N ALA A 671 21.96 -21.43 0.42
CA ALA A 671 22.54 -20.29 1.11
C ALA A 671 21.86 -18.96 0.75
N THR A 672 21.18 -18.88 -0.40
CA THR A 672 20.57 -17.63 -0.91
C THR A 672 19.16 -17.82 -1.46
N PRO A 673 18.30 -16.78 -1.47
CA PRO A 673 16.99 -16.84 -2.13
C PRO A 673 17.06 -17.18 -3.62
N THR A 674 18.12 -16.72 -4.31
CA THR A 674 18.32 -17.04 -5.74
C THR A 674 18.57 -18.53 -5.95
N GLU A 675 19.35 -19.18 -5.09
CA GLU A 675 19.54 -20.64 -5.13
C GLU A 675 18.24 -21.39 -4.84
N VAL A 676 17.42 -20.90 -3.90
CA VAL A 676 16.09 -21.45 -3.62
C VAL A 676 15.23 -21.43 -4.89
N ARG A 677 15.09 -20.27 -5.55
CA ARG A 677 14.28 -20.16 -6.79
C ARG A 677 14.81 -21.07 -7.90
N ARG A 678 16.12 -21.13 -8.12
CA ARG A 678 16.74 -22.07 -9.09
C ARG A 678 16.44 -23.53 -8.75
N THR A 679 16.46 -23.90 -7.47
CA THR A 679 16.15 -25.26 -7.01
C THR A 679 14.70 -25.60 -7.36
N VAL A 680 13.75 -24.69 -7.07
CA VAL A 680 12.34 -24.83 -7.42
C VAL A 680 12.14 -24.97 -8.94
N ASP A 681 12.77 -24.10 -9.73
CA ASP A 681 12.66 -24.13 -11.20
C ASP A 681 13.20 -25.44 -11.80
N SER A 682 14.35 -25.91 -11.30
CA SER A 682 14.96 -27.15 -11.79
C SER A 682 14.02 -28.34 -11.61
N LEU A 683 13.38 -28.49 -10.44
CA LEU A 683 12.50 -29.61 -10.15
C LEU A 683 11.13 -29.52 -10.85
N ARG A 684 10.66 -28.30 -11.16
CA ARG A 684 9.46 -28.10 -12.01
C ARG A 684 9.68 -28.59 -13.43
N SER A 685 10.86 -28.36 -13.99
CA SER A 685 11.20 -28.82 -15.34
C SER A 685 11.24 -30.34 -15.48
N PHE A 686 11.48 -31.08 -14.38
CA PHE A 686 11.40 -32.55 -14.34
C PHE A 686 9.99 -33.11 -14.14
N SER A 687 9.02 -32.28 -13.72
CA SER A 687 7.66 -32.70 -13.35
C SER A 687 6.62 -32.43 -14.44
N GLN A 688 6.97 -31.71 -15.52
CA GLN A 688 6.12 -31.66 -16.71
C GLN A 688 6.24 -32.98 -17.48
N PRO A 689 5.12 -33.62 -17.89
CA PRO A 689 5.21 -34.76 -18.76
C PRO A 689 5.92 -34.33 -20.04
N VAL A 690 7.02 -35.01 -20.36
CA VAL A 690 7.62 -34.95 -21.68
C VAL A 690 6.50 -35.24 -22.67
N VAL A 691 6.04 -34.21 -23.38
CA VAL A 691 5.23 -34.39 -24.57
C VAL A 691 6.15 -35.12 -25.54
N GLU A 692 6.04 -36.44 -25.60
CA GLU A 692 6.68 -37.23 -26.64
C GLU A 692 6.26 -36.66 -27.99
N LYS A 693 7.27 -36.36 -28.80
CA LYS A 693 7.18 -35.73 -30.13
C LYS A 693 6.24 -36.44 -31.08
#